data_AF-A0A9P2ZS17-F1
#
_entry.id   AF-A0A9P2ZS17-F1
#
_cell.length_a   1.000
_cell.length_b   1.000
_cell.length_c   1.000
_cell.angle_alpha   90.00
_cell.angle_beta   90.00
_cell.angle_gamma   90.00
#
_symmetry.space_group_name_H-M   'P 1'
#
loop_
_entity.id
_entity.type
_entity.pdbx_description
1 polymer ?
#
loop_
_entity_poly.entity_id
_entity_poly.type
_entity_poly.pdbx_seq_one_letter_code
_entity_poly.pdbx_strand_id
1 'polypeptide(L)'
;MAPTAAADIRQAVLSCVRSSSSSQQVGELFSVDPEGSTPQQWADASLPYNTRLADEIGPLAIVYPRNPGQIAAAIRCAGWNGVPAVARSGGHSYGAYSLGGSVKSSPKASGSSSSSSSSSKLDTPRPAEESLIIDMREFRHVDYDPKSQLVRVGSGAMLGELNEELERHGRMVPSGSCPTVGVGGQVLAGGFGLASRMYGLLLDNLVSAEVVLASGETLTVSNKHHPDLFWGIRGAGPSLAIGHSFTFRTHPMPQTVTYFELTLLPRALPASEESAKRATALFSAMQQFGASEHAAPELGFSWHVTPESTGTEWGTKVEILGQWIGSQDKFDAVMRELETPLRKEGLADFELSKREMSWLESMHNTGGDWTKIADRGPLNVNEHVNFYAKSLLTKHDIPDSSMQAHMTRLLSLSAHHNPSTNVDWFVLSPYLGGESSAVRRHFSGAFGHRDVKMVWELYAKRSDNSHGQSGSNGETDLVEFVNLMAEDLGDVKSVYPAYVDPELGADRFGEMVYGDSLPRLQGLKRRYDPSNVFRQPQTIRADGRGWGESTQSEEEDKGETGMNGVLMWPDLSTKSSLETMGKRIVFTGGSGKAGRHCIPYLLEQGHEVLNLDLVPLDNPSVYTLKTDLADSGQVFNALSSLFSMREYSLPDTPRRPDAVIHFAAYARNLLVPDNEMFASNVKQTYNVIEAACKLGIPKVIIASSETVYGVCFTQGDSDYHSYPLEEDYDCDPEDSYACSKLCGERVARTFARRFKTDIYALRIGNVVEPHEYAQNFPAYLADPPSRKRNAWSYIDARDLGQICDLAVHKDGLGFQVFNATNDTITLNEKTKDFLAKESPNVRITREMDEYEAPLSNRKIREVLGFKERHNWRQYVK
;
A
#
# COMPACT_ATOMS: atom_id res chain seq x y z
N MET A 1 24.52 -42.50 15.67
CA MET A 1 23.95 -41.14 15.76
C MET A 1 22.80 -41.10 14.78
N ALA A 2 21.57 -40.84 15.25
CA ALA A 2 20.42 -40.69 14.35
C ALA A 2 20.57 -39.35 13.58
N PRO A 3 20.23 -39.29 12.28
CA PRO A 3 20.20 -38.01 11.56
C PRO A 3 19.18 -37.08 12.22
N THR A 4 19.49 -35.79 12.32
CA THR A 4 18.53 -34.76 12.74
C THR A 4 17.50 -34.53 11.63
N ALA A 5 16.29 -34.08 11.97
CA ALA A 5 15.22 -33.80 11.00
C ALA A 5 15.64 -32.81 9.88
N ALA A 6 16.59 -31.91 10.15
CA ALA A 6 17.13 -30.97 9.16
C ALA A 6 18.04 -31.64 8.10
N ALA A 7 18.84 -32.63 8.50
CA ALA A 7 19.68 -33.39 7.56
C ALA A 7 18.81 -34.20 6.56
N ASP A 8 17.66 -34.68 7.02
CA ASP A 8 16.69 -35.42 6.20
C ASP A 8 16.01 -34.50 5.15
N ILE A 9 15.58 -33.29 5.56
CA ILE A 9 14.99 -32.30 4.65
C ILE A 9 16.00 -31.81 3.61
N ARG A 10 17.26 -31.53 4.00
CA ARG A 10 18.30 -31.10 3.06
C ARG A 10 18.53 -32.13 1.96
N GLN A 11 18.72 -33.40 2.34
CA GLN A 11 18.93 -34.48 1.38
C GLN A 11 17.71 -34.68 0.48
N ALA A 12 16.48 -34.58 1.03
CA ALA A 12 15.26 -34.65 0.24
C ALA A 12 15.18 -33.54 -0.84
N VAL A 13 15.48 -32.29 -0.47
CA VAL A 13 15.51 -31.16 -1.40
C VAL A 13 16.59 -31.36 -2.47
N LEU A 14 17.84 -31.64 -2.08
CA LEU A 14 18.95 -31.79 -3.03
C LEU A 14 18.75 -33.00 -3.96
N SER A 15 18.22 -34.12 -3.45
CA SER A 15 17.88 -35.29 -4.26
C SER A 15 16.77 -34.99 -5.26
N CYS A 16 15.71 -34.27 -4.85
CA CYS A 16 14.67 -33.79 -5.74
C CYS A 16 15.23 -32.89 -6.84
N VAL A 17 16.13 -31.97 -6.50
CA VAL A 17 16.74 -31.04 -7.45
C VAL A 17 17.59 -31.78 -8.48
N ARG A 18 18.45 -32.71 -8.06
CA ARG A 18 19.30 -33.52 -8.94
C ARG A 18 18.47 -34.40 -9.89
N SER A 19 17.44 -35.06 -9.36
CA SER A 19 16.57 -35.94 -10.15
C SER A 19 15.68 -35.17 -11.13
N SER A 20 15.10 -34.04 -10.71
CA SER A 20 14.28 -33.17 -11.57
C SER A 20 15.10 -32.58 -12.72
N SER A 21 16.34 -32.17 -12.46
CA SER A 21 17.22 -31.60 -13.49
C SER A 21 17.67 -32.65 -14.51
N SER A 22 17.88 -33.90 -14.06
CA SER A 22 18.27 -35.02 -14.91
C SER A 22 17.10 -35.53 -15.78
N SER A 23 15.91 -35.68 -15.19
CA SER A 23 14.70 -36.19 -15.88
C SER A 23 14.15 -35.22 -16.93
N GLN A 24 14.33 -33.92 -16.74
CA GLN A 24 13.92 -32.88 -17.70
C GLN A 24 15.00 -32.55 -18.76
N GLN A 25 16.12 -33.30 -18.83
CA GLN A 25 17.27 -33.03 -19.71
C GLN A 25 17.89 -31.62 -19.54
N VAL A 26 17.79 -31.03 -18.35
CA VAL A 26 18.19 -29.64 -18.07
C VAL A 26 19.66 -29.54 -17.61
N GLY A 27 20.36 -30.67 -17.56
CA GLY A 27 21.76 -30.79 -17.12
C GLY A 27 21.91 -30.80 -15.60
N GLU A 28 23.09 -31.22 -15.11
CA GLU A 28 23.38 -31.29 -13.67
C GLU A 28 23.38 -29.89 -13.04
N LEU A 29 22.70 -29.73 -11.89
CA LEU A 29 22.69 -28.50 -11.12
C LEU A 29 23.74 -28.58 -10.02
N PHE A 30 24.74 -27.70 -10.05
CA PHE A 30 25.76 -27.62 -9.01
C PHE A 30 25.17 -27.06 -7.71
N SER A 31 25.56 -27.65 -6.59
CA SER A 31 25.09 -27.28 -5.25
C SER A 31 26.24 -27.30 -4.24
N VAL A 32 26.22 -26.38 -3.28
CA VAL A 32 27.09 -26.35 -2.11
C VAL A 32 26.24 -26.44 -0.85
N ASP A 33 26.67 -27.27 0.10
CA ASP A 33 25.92 -27.58 1.32
C ASP A 33 26.87 -27.94 2.49
N PRO A 34 26.47 -27.78 3.76
CA PRO A 34 27.38 -27.86 4.90
C PRO A 34 27.91 -29.28 5.16
N GLU A 35 27.29 -30.33 4.62
CA GLU A 35 27.68 -31.73 4.84
C GLU A 35 28.33 -32.37 3.60
N GLY A 36 27.92 -31.94 2.39
CA GLY A 36 28.38 -32.48 1.12
C GLY A 36 29.51 -31.71 0.45
N SER A 37 29.94 -30.57 1.00
CA SER A 37 31.03 -29.73 0.47
C SER A 37 32.18 -29.60 1.47
N THR A 38 33.35 -29.11 1.02
CA THR A 38 34.43 -28.81 1.97
C THR A 38 34.04 -27.65 2.89
N PRO A 39 34.53 -27.60 4.15
CA PRO A 39 34.24 -26.49 5.06
C PRO A 39 34.57 -25.12 4.47
N GLN A 40 35.66 -25.02 3.69
CA GLN A 40 36.04 -23.78 3.00
C GLN A 40 35.03 -23.40 1.92
N GLN A 41 34.61 -24.34 1.08
CA GLN A 41 33.60 -24.09 0.05
C GLN A 41 32.28 -23.61 0.64
N TRP A 42 31.85 -24.20 1.75
CA TRP A 42 30.67 -23.75 2.47
C TRP A 42 30.85 -22.34 3.03
N ALA A 43 31.95 -22.09 3.75
CA ALA A 43 32.25 -20.79 4.33
C ALA A 43 32.27 -19.66 3.28
N ASP A 44 32.96 -19.87 2.16
CA ASP A 44 33.04 -18.90 1.06
C ASP A 44 31.67 -18.65 0.42
N ALA A 45 30.85 -19.69 0.31
CA ALA A 45 29.54 -19.60 -0.32
C ALA A 45 28.48 -18.98 0.60
N SER A 46 28.56 -19.19 1.92
CA SER A 46 27.55 -18.79 2.90
C SER A 46 27.87 -17.49 3.63
N LEU A 47 29.05 -16.89 3.45
CA LEU A 47 29.39 -15.64 4.13
C LEU A 47 28.54 -14.46 3.60
N PRO A 48 27.84 -13.69 4.46
CA PRO A 48 27.01 -12.58 4.03
C PRO A 48 27.85 -11.32 3.81
N TYR A 49 27.39 -10.43 2.94
CA TYR A 49 27.96 -9.09 2.78
C TYR A 49 28.04 -8.35 4.13
N ASN A 50 26.94 -8.33 4.88
CA ASN A 50 26.91 -7.82 6.25
C ASN A 50 27.36 -8.89 7.26
N THR A 51 28.62 -8.86 7.66
CA THR A 51 29.20 -9.87 8.56
C THR A 51 28.74 -9.76 10.01
N ARG A 52 28.06 -8.66 10.37
CA ARG A 52 27.35 -8.55 11.66
C ARG A 52 26.38 -9.71 11.88
N LEU A 53 25.76 -10.17 10.79
CA LEU A 53 24.73 -11.20 10.77
C LEU A 53 25.28 -12.60 10.42
N ALA A 54 26.61 -12.77 10.30
CA ALA A 54 27.22 -14.02 9.86
C ALA A 54 26.88 -15.22 10.77
N ASP A 55 26.83 -14.98 12.08
CA ASP A 55 26.50 -16.02 13.07
C ASP A 55 25.00 -16.29 13.20
N GLU A 56 24.17 -15.50 12.52
CA GLU A 56 22.72 -15.54 12.60
C GLU A 56 22.07 -16.21 11.39
N ILE A 57 22.77 -16.33 10.27
CA ILE A 57 22.24 -16.91 9.04
C ILE A 57 22.51 -18.42 8.96
N GLY A 58 21.62 -19.15 8.29
CA GLY A 58 21.72 -20.59 8.10
C GLY A 58 21.01 -21.04 6.83
N PRO A 59 21.62 -20.85 5.64
CA PRO A 59 21.07 -21.41 4.41
C PRO A 59 21.08 -22.94 4.47
N LEU A 60 20.02 -23.57 3.96
CA LEU A 60 19.89 -25.03 3.90
C LEU A 60 20.93 -25.64 2.94
N ALA A 61 21.03 -25.02 1.77
CA ALA A 61 21.96 -25.31 0.69
C ALA A 61 21.94 -24.15 -0.32
N ILE A 62 22.97 -24.07 -1.18
CA ILE A 62 23.10 -23.05 -2.22
C ILE A 62 23.21 -23.76 -3.57
N VAL A 63 22.36 -23.41 -4.53
CA VAL A 63 22.36 -23.96 -5.90
C VAL A 63 22.71 -22.90 -6.93
N TYR A 64 23.35 -23.32 -8.02
CA TYR A 64 23.92 -22.43 -9.05
C TYR A 64 23.30 -22.70 -10.43
N PRO A 65 22.04 -22.25 -10.67
CA PRO A 65 21.37 -22.48 -11.93
C PRO A 65 22.03 -21.74 -13.09
N ARG A 66 22.05 -22.38 -14.26
CA ARG A 66 22.54 -21.83 -15.53
C ARG A 66 21.44 -21.54 -16.54
N ASN A 67 20.20 -21.95 -16.25
CA ASN A 67 19.05 -21.73 -17.11
C ASN A 67 17.74 -21.70 -16.28
N PRO A 68 16.64 -21.16 -16.85
CA PRO A 68 15.36 -21.02 -16.13
C PRO A 68 14.73 -22.33 -15.67
N GLY A 69 14.98 -23.43 -16.39
CA GLY A 69 14.49 -24.76 -16.01
C GLY A 69 15.08 -25.24 -14.68
N GLN A 70 16.37 -24.96 -14.44
CA GLN A 70 17.03 -25.27 -13.17
C GLN A 70 16.52 -24.41 -12.02
N ILE A 71 16.20 -23.13 -12.26
CA ILE A 71 15.52 -22.27 -11.28
C ILE A 71 14.17 -22.88 -10.91
N ALA A 72 13.38 -23.25 -11.91
CA ALA A 72 12.06 -23.85 -11.72
C ALA A 72 12.12 -25.17 -10.95
N ALA A 73 13.12 -26.02 -11.22
CA ALA A 73 13.36 -27.25 -10.48
C ALA A 73 13.68 -26.97 -9.01
N ALA A 74 14.56 -26.01 -8.73
CA ALA A 74 14.90 -25.58 -7.36
C ALA A 74 13.68 -25.07 -6.59
N ILE A 75 12.86 -24.20 -7.20
CA ILE A 75 11.65 -23.64 -6.58
C ILE A 75 10.64 -24.75 -6.25
N ARG A 76 10.34 -25.64 -7.21
CA ARG A 76 9.38 -26.74 -6.99
C ARG A 76 9.83 -27.68 -5.88
N CYS A 77 11.10 -28.07 -5.90
CA CYS A 77 11.66 -28.96 -4.88
C CYS A 77 11.67 -28.32 -3.49
N ALA A 78 11.98 -27.02 -3.40
CA ALA A 78 11.86 -26.29 -2.13
C ALA A 78 10.39 -26.26 -1.66
N GLY A 79 9.46 -25.89 -2.54
CA GLY A 79 8.03 -25.82 -2.24
C GLY A 79 7.41 -27.16 -1.80
N TRP A 80 7.74 -28.26 -2.49
CA TRP A 80 7.25 -29.61 -2.13
C TRP A 80 7.74 -30.08 -0.76
N ASN A 81 8.87 -29.56 -0.29
CA ASN A 81 9.44 -29.87 1.03
C ASN A 81 9.17 -28.77 2.06
N GLY A 82 8.32 -27.78 1.74
CA GLY A 82 8.00 -26.67 2.67
C GLY A 82 9.17 -25.73 2.96
N VAL A 83 10.24 -25.75 2.16
CA VAL A 83 11.44 -24.93 2.35
C VAL A 83 11.32 -23.60 1.58
N PRO A 84 11.70 -22.45 2.16
CA PRO A 84 11.77 -21.19 1.42
C PRO A 84 12.79 -21.24 0.28
N ALA A 85 12.46 -20.65 -0.87
CA ALA A 85 13.39 -20.44 -1.98
C ALA A 85 13.76 -18.95 -2.10
N VAL A 86 15.05 -18.66 -2.09
CA VAL A 86 15.58 -17.29 -2.04
C VAL A 86 16.59 -17.06 -3.15
N ALA A 87 16.36 -16.05 -4.00
CA ALA A 87 17.34 -15.67 -5.02
C ALA A 87 18.47 -14.81 -4.42
N ARG A 88 19.72 -15.09 -4.84
CA ARG A 88 20.89 -14.25 -4.56
C ARG A 88 21.50 -13.74 -5.86
N SER A 89 21.45 -12.42 -6.06
CA SER A 89 22.20 -11.71 -7.11
C SER A 89 23.57 -11.27 -6.59
N GLY A 90 23.81 -9.97 -6.42
CA GLY A 90 25.08 -9.42 -5.93
C GLY A 90 25.31 -9.50 -4.41
N GLY A 91 24.38 -10.08 -3.63
CA GLY A 91 24.59 -10.34 -2.20
C GLY A 91 24.53 -9.15 -1.24
N HIS A 92 24.33 -7.92 -1.73
CA HIS A 92 24.32 -6.64 -0.99
C HIS A 92 23.14 -6.41 -0.01
N SER A 93 22.42 -7.46 0.40
CA SER A 93 21.29 -7.31 1.32
C SER A 93 21.76 -6.89 2.72
N TYR A 94 21.32 -5.74 3.22
CA TYR A 94 21.73 -5.21 4.53
C TYR A 94 21.30 -6.12 5.70
N GLY A 95 20.11 -6.72 5.61
CA GLY A 95 19.63 -7.76 6.53
C GLY A 95 20.08 -9.19 6.20
N ALA A 96 21.01 -9.39 5.25
CA ALA A 96 21.45 -10.70 4.75
C ALA A 96 20.32 -11.62 4.21
N TYR A 97 19.19 -11.05 3.75
CA TYR A 97 18.03 -11.81 3.30
C TYR A 97 18.26 -12.57 1.99
N SER A 98 19.23 -12.18 1.18
CA SER A 98 19.69 -12.99 0.03
C SER A 98 20.31 -14.34 0.44
N LEU A 99 20.51 -14.58 1.74
CA LEU A 99 20.93 -15.84 2.34
C LEU A 99 19.86 -16.43 3.28
N GLY A 100 18.60 -15.97 3.16
CA GLY A 100 17.47 -16.43 3.99
C GLY A 100 17.19 -15.53 5.21
N GLY A 101 18.18 -14.77 5.67
CA GLY A 101 18.06 -13.96 6.89
C GLY A 101 18.31 -14.75 8.18
N SER A 102 18.09 -14.11 9.34
CA SER A 102 18.42 -14.69 10.64
C SER A 102 17.53 -15.89 11.00
N VAL A 103 18.18 -16.99 11.40
CA VAL A 103 17.62 -18.20 12.03
C VAL A 103 17.81 -18.17 13.56
N LYS A 104 18.22 -17.04 14.14
CA LYS A 104 18.23 -16.85 15.59
C LYS A 104 17.18 -15.80 15.91
N SER A 105 16.12 -16.17 16.65
CA SER A 105 15.17 -15.19 17.19
C SER A 105 15.96 -14.23 18.07
N SER A 106 16.22 -12.99 17.65
CA SER A 106 16.91 -12.01 18.50
C SER A 106 16.04 -11.64 19.70
N PRO A 107 16.45 -11.96 20.95
CA PRO A 107 15.78 -11.49 22.14
C PRO A 107 16.77 -10.58 22.88
N LYS A 108 16.96 -9.34 22.42
CA LYS A 108 17.72 -8.33 23.16
C LYS A 108 17.07 -6.95 23.04
N ALA A 109 15.91 -6.80 23.66
CA ALA A 109 15.59 -5.55 24.33
C ALA A 109 16.18 -5.61 25.75
N SER A 110 17.50 -5.38 25.89
CA SER A 110 18.10 -5.15 27.22
C SER A 110 17.87 -3.69 27.61
N GLY A 111 17.14 -3.48 28.70
CA GLY A 111 16.73 -2.16 29.15
C GLY A 111 17.86 -1.29 29.70
N SER A 112 17.74 0.02 29.45
CA SER A 112 17.91 1.03 30.48
C SER A 112 16.88 2.15 30.26
N SER A 113 16.38 2.72 31.35
CA SER A 113 15.18 3.52 31.46
C SER A 113 15.36 5.00 31.12
N SER A 114 14.48 5.59 30.29
CA SER A 114 13.53 6.64 30.73
C SER A 114 12.64 7.22 29.62
N SER A 115 11.36 7.42 29.98
CA SER A 115 10.27 8.21 29.36
C SER A 115 9.50 7.67 28.13
N SER A 116 8.37 7.03 28.44
CA SER A 116 7.04 7.09 27.80
C SER A 116 6.90 7.03 26.27
N SER A 117 6.56 5.85 25.76
CA SER A 117 5.35 5.65 24.95
C SER A 117 5.04 4.14 24.87
N SER A 118 3.75 3.80 24.89
CA SER A 118 3.22 2.44 24.92
C SER A 118 3.50 1.70 23.61
N SER A 119 4.47 0.78 23.60
CA SER A 119 4.69 -0.13 22.48
C SER A 119 3.72 -1.32 22.54
N SER A 120 2.97 -1.46 21.45
CA SER A 120 2.02 -2.53 21.15
C SER A 120 2.71 -3.89 21.06
N LYS A 121 2.02 -4.93 21.55
CA LYS A 121 2.36 -6.37 21.44
C LYS A 121 2.34 -6.94 20.00
N LEU A 122 2.73 -6.18 18.97
CA LEU A 122 2.60 -6.59 17.56
C LEU A 122 3.89 -7.12 16.92
N ASP A 123 5.01 -7.18 17.64
CA ASP A 123 6.31 -7.55 17.08
C ASP A 123 6.71 -8.97 17.54
N THR A 124 6.08 -10.00 16.96
CA THR A 124 6.51 -11.39 17.17
C THR A 124 7.54 -11.76 16.10
N PRO A 125 8.81 -12.05 16.46
CA PRO A 125 9.82 -12.52 15.52
C PRO A 125 9.37 -13.84 14.86
N ARG A 126 9.68 -14.02 13.56
CA ARG A 126 9.42 -15.29 12.85
C ARG A 126 10.26 -16.42 13.46
N PRO A 127 9.74 -17.65 13.59
CA PRO A 127 10.58 -18.80 13.87
C PRO A 127 11.64 -18.97 12.78
N ALA A 128 12.83 -19.33 13.21
CA ALA A 128 13.98 -19.60 12.38
C ALA A 128 13.69 -20.70 11.33
N GLU A 129 13.82 -20.38 10.03
CA GLU A 129 13.72 -21.37 8.95
C GLU A 129 14.96 -21.32 8.03
N GLU A 130 15.59 -22.46 7.80
CA GLU A 130 16.65 -22.58 6.78
C GLU A 130 16.06 -22.45 5.38
N SER A 131 16.76 -21.79 4.46
CA SER A 131 16.28 -21.51 3.09
C SER A 131 17.16 -22.14 2.02
N LEU A 132 16.57 -22.58 0.90
CA LEU A 132 17.31 -22.94 -0.30
C LEU A 132 17.70 -21.66 -1.06
N ILE A 133 18.99 -21.41 -1.21
CA ILE A 133 19.50 -20.23 -1.91
C ILE A 133 19.74 -20.57 -3.38
N ILE A 134 19.15 -19.78 -4.27
CA ILE A 134 19.27 -19.87 -5.72
C ILE A 134 20.19 -18.74 -6.16
N ASP A 135 21.47 -19.05 -6.35
CA ASP A 135 22.52 -18.09 -6.68
C ASP A 135 22.54 -17.80 -8.18
N MET A 136 22.19 -16.58 -8.54
CA MET A 136 21.91 -16.15 -9.90
C MET A 136 23.18 -15.76 -10.67
N ARG A 137 24.38 -16.01 -10.13
CA ARG A 137 25.66 -15.54 -10.69
C ARG A 137 25.94 -15.97 -12.12
N GLU A 138 25.29 -17.00 -12.64
CA GLU A 138 25.50 -17.46 -14.02
C GLU A 138 24.65 -16.65 -15.03
N PHE A 139 23.64 -15.90 -14.58
CA PHE A 139 22.81 -15.03 -15.40
C PHE A 139 23.43 -13.62 -15.50
N ARG A 140 24.51 -13.49 -16.28
CA ARG A 140 25.35 -12.27 -16.37
C ARG A 140 25.34 -11.55 -17.70
N HIS A 141 24.53 -11.99 -18.67
CA HIS A 141 24.49 -11.34 -19.98
C HIS A 141 24.09 -9.85 -19.85
N VAL A 142 24.70 -9.00 -20.67
CA VAL A 142 24.34 -7.59 -20.85
C VAL A 142 24.29 -7.35 -22.35
N ASP A 143 23.09 -7.47 -22.92
CA ASP A 143 22.87 -7.46 -24.37
C ASP A 143 22.17 -6.15 -24.76
N TYR A 144 22.91 -5.18 -25.31
CA TYR A 144 22.35 -3.94 -25.84
C TYR A 144 21.90 -4.11 -27.31
N ASP A 145 20.67 -3.67 -27.62
CA ASP A 145 20.16 -3.60 -28.99
C ASP A 145 20.14 -2.13 -29.48
N PRO A 146 21.01 -1.75 -30.45
CA PRO A 146 21.05 -0.39 -30.97
C PRO A 146 19.79 0.02 -31.74
N LYS A 147 18.99 -0.94 -32.24
CA LYS A 147 17.76 -0.63 -32.99
C LYS A 147 16.63 -0.21 -32.06
N SER A 148 16.38 -0.96 -31.00
CA SER A 148 15.35 -0.64 -30.01
C SER A 148 15.82 0.30 -28.89
N GLN A 149 17.14 0.47 -28.74
CA GLN A 149 17.79 1.18 -27.64
C GLN A 149 17.45 0.58 -26.27
N LEU A 150 17.13 -0.71 -26.24
CA LEU A 150 16.91 -1.47 -25.03
C LEU A 150 18.15 -2.28 -24.67
N VAL A 151 18.33 -2.54 -23.38
CA VAL A 151 19.36 -3.46 -22.89
C VAL A 151 18.70 -4.59 -22.12
N ARG A 152 19.05 -5.84 -22.45
CA ARG A 152 18.61 -7.04 -21.72
C ARG A 152 19.74 -7.51 -20.83
N VAL A 153 19.45 -7.62 -19.54
CA VAL A 153 20.43 -7.83 -18.48
C VAL A 153 20.04 -9.07 -17.68
N GLY A 154 21.00 -9.93 -17.38
CA GLY A 154 20.82 -11.05 -16.47
C GLY A 154 20.75 -10.60 -15.02
N SER A 155 19.96 -11.28 -14.19
CA SER A 155 19.76 -10.90 -12.78
C SER A 155 21.03 -10.96 -11.92
N GLY A 156 22.04 -11.74 -12.34
CA GLY A 156 23.32 -11.88 -11.67
C GLY A 156 24.37 -10.85 -12.10
N ALA A 157 24.09 -10.02 -13.12
CA ALA A 157 24.96 -8.93 -13.51
C ALA A 157 25.04 -7.86 -12.41
N MET A 158 26.20 -7.24 -12.27
CA MET A 158 26.45 -6.12 -11.38
C MET A 158 26.22 -4.78 -12.07
N LEU A 159 26.00 -3.70 -11.30
CA LEU A 159 25.83 -2.36 -11.85
C LEU A 159 27.07 -1.87 -12.60
N GLY A 160 28.27 -2.20 -12.12
CA GLY A 160 29.52 -1.87 -12.82
C GLY A 160 29.57 -2.49 -14.22
N GLU A 161 29.29 -3.80 -14.33
CA GLU A 161 29.25 -4.53 -15.61
C GLU A 161 28.22 -3.93 -16.57
N LEU A 162 27.03 -3.57 -16.06
CA LEU A 162 25.99 -2.92 -16.86
C LEU A 162 26.42 -1.55 -17.37
N ASN A 163 27.02 -0.72 -16.52
CA ASN A 163 27.42 0.63 -16.88
C ASN A 163 28.60 0.61 -17.87
N GLU A 164 29.59 -0.27 -17.67
CA GLU A 164 30.72 -0.44 -18.60
C GLU A 164 30.26 -0.88 -20.00
N GLU A 165 29.30 -1.82 -20.09
CA GLU A 165 28.79 -2.25 -21.39
C GLU A 165 28.02 -1.11 -22.08
N LEU A 166 27.14 -0.41 -21.37
CA LEU A 166 26.36 0.69 -21.95
C LEU A 166 27.22 1.88 -22.39
N GLU A 167 28.33 2.13 -21.69
CA GLU A 167 29.29 3.18 -22.05
C GLU A 167 29.81 2.98 -23.48
N ARG A 168 30.15 1.75 -23.87
CA ARG A 168 30.65 1.38 -25.21
C ARG A 168 29.68 1.78 -26.33
N HIS A 169 28.39 1.93 -26.00
CA HIS A 169 27.33 2.32 -26.92
C HIS A 169 26.86 3.77 -26.73
N GLY A 170 27.50 4.54 -25.84
CA GLY A 170 27.10 5.91 -25.51
C GLY A 170 25.74 5.99 -24.81
N ARG A 171 25.38 4.96 -24.03
CA ARG A 171 24.10 4.81 -23.35
C ARG A 171 24.28 4.69 -21.84
N MET A 172 23.20 4.89 -21.10
CA MET A 172 23.16 4.69 -19.65
C MET A 172 21.76 4.27 -19.20
N VAL A 173 21.64 3.77 -17.96
CA VAL A 173 20.38 3.63 -17.24
C VAL A 173 20.55 4.29 -15.86
N PRO A 174 19.51 4.92 -15.29
CA PRO A 174 19.62 5.43 -13.93
C PRO A 174 19.67 4.26 -12.95
N SER A 175 20.77 4.13 -12.22
CA SER A 175 21.00 3.10 -11.19
C SER A 175 21.64 3.70 -9.95
N GLY A 176 21.88 2.86 -8.93
CA GLY A 176 22.78 3.24 -7.82
C GLY A 176 24.24 3.38 -8.27
N SER A 177 25.07 3.93 -7.38
CA SER A 177 26.49 4.18 -7.62
C SER A 177 27.41 3.02 -7.23
N CYS A 178 27.06 2.24 -6.21
CA CYS A 178 27.87 1.12 -5.73
C CYS A 178 27.94 0.02 -6.79
N PRO A 179 29.12 -0.27 -7.36
CA PRO A 179 29.17 -1.01 -8.60
C PRO A 179 29.07 -2.53 -8.41
N THR A 180 29.33 -3.04 -7.20
CA THR A 180 29.20 -4.45 -6.83
C THR A 180 27.76 -4.86 -6.48
N VAL A 181 26.83 -3.90 -6.44
CA VAL A 181 25.41 -4.18 -6.27
C VAL A 181 24.89 -4.96 -7.49
N GLY A 182 24.12 -6.03 -7.24
CA GLY A 182 23.51 -6.82 -8.31
C GLY A 182 22.25 -6.16 -8.87
N VAL A 183 22.14 -6.12 -10.20
CA VAL A 183 21.00 -5.56 -10.94
C VAL A 183 19.68 -6.16 -10.46
N GLY A 184 19.63 -7.48 -10.29
CA GLY A 184 18.40 -8.18 -9.90
C GLY A 184 17.82 -7.74 -8.56
N GLY A 185 18.67 -7.57 -7.52
CA GLY A 185 18.20 -7.08 -6.23
C GLY A 185 17.74 -5.62 -6.29
N GLN A 186 18.51 -4.77 -6.97
CA GLN A 186 18.25 -3.33 -7.00
C GLN A 186 16.97 -2.97 -7.78
N VAL A 187 16.77 -3.56 -8.96
CA VAL A 187 15.57 -3.26 -9.78
C VAL A 187 14.28 -3.72 -9.10
N LEU A 188 14.33 -4.80 -8.33
CA LEU A 188 13.12 -5.34 -7.70
C LEU A 188 12.67 -4.56 -6.45
N ALA A 189 13.53 -3.67 -5.92
CA ALA A 189 13.24 -2.82 -4.76
C ALA A 189 13.08 -1.33 -5.14
N GLY A 190 13.81 -0.85 -6.16
CA GLY A 190 13.89 0.57 -6.49
C GLY A 190 15.01 0.85 -7.47
N GLY A 191 16.13 1.30 -6.92
CA GLY A 191 17.34 1.73 -7.60
C GLY A 191 17.33 3.23 -7.87
N PHE A 192 17.70 4.02 -6.85
CA PHE A 192 17.93 5.44 -7.02
C PHE A 192 19.42 5.74 -7.22
N GLY A 193 19.72 6.86 -7.86
CA GLY A 193 21.05 7.48 -7.96
C GLY A 193 20.92 8.95 -8.31
N LEU A 194 22.05 9.64 -8.54
CA LEU A 194 22.05 11.08 -8.80
C LEU A 194 21.26 11.47 -10.07
N ALA A 195 21.19 10.59 -11.08
CA ALA A 195 20.38 10.84 -12.27
C ALA A 195 18.88 10.51 -12.11
N SER A 196 18.43 10.04 -10.94
CA SER A 196 17.03 9.64 -10.76
C SER A 196 16.04 10.79 -10.87
N ARG A 197 16.42 12.02 -10.49
CA ARG A 197 15.56 13.20 -10.70
C ARG A 197 15.31 13.49 -12.18
N MET A 198 16.24 13.11 -13.06
CA MET A 198 16.11 13.30 -14.51
C MET A 198 15.37 12.14 -15.18
N TYR A 199 15.69 10.90 -14.81
CA TYR A 199 15.27 9.70 -15.55
C TYR A 199 14.41 8.69 -14.76
N GLY A 200 14.10 8.97 -13.50
CA GLY A 200 13.38 8.06 -12.60
C GLY A 200 14.29 7.02 -11.94
N LEU A 201 13.68 6.08 -11.22
CA LEU A 201 14.39 4.94 -10.62
C LEU A 201 14.78 3.91 -11.70
N LEU A 202 15.70 3.00 -11.38
CA LEU A 202 16.05 1.86 -12.24
C LEU A 202 14.80 1.08 -12.65
N LEU A 203 13.91 0.82 -11.69
CA LEU A 203 12.65 0.12 -11.94
C LEU A 203 11.64 0.88 -12.80
N ASP A 204 11.74 2.21 -12.91
CA ASP A 204 10.87 3.01 -13.78
C ASP A 204 11.25 2.84 -15.26
N ASN A 205 12.49 2.43 -15.49
CA ASN A 205 13.05 2.17 -16.81
C ASN A 205 12.93 0.70 -17.23
N LEU A 206 12.40 -0.17 -16.36
CA LEU A 206 12.13 -1.56 -16.69
C LEU A 206 10.96 -1.65 -17.69
N VAL A 207 11.19 -2.30 -18.83
CA VAL A 207 10.22 -2.51 -19.91
C VAL A 207 9.58 -3.89 -19.82
N SER A 208 10.37 -4.90 -19.50
CA SER A 208 9.92 -6.28 -19.30
C SER A 208 10.88 -7.06 -18.42
N ALA A 209 10.42 -8.16 -17.84
CA ALA A 209 11.26 -9.12 -17.14
C ALA A 209 10.86 -10.57 -17.50
N GLU A 210 11.82 -11.48 -17.44
CA GLU A 210 11.60 -12.91 -17.48
C GLU A 210 11.73 -13.46 -16.06
N VAL A 211 10.66 -14.08 -15.56
CA VAL A 211 10.51 -14.49 -14.16
C VAL A 211 10.07 -15.94 -14.04
N VAL A 212 10.46 -16.60 -12.96
CA VAL A 212 9.97 -17.94 -12.58
C VAL A 212 9.07 -17.82 -11.35
N LEU A 213 7.85 -18.34 -11.45
CA LEU A 213 6.83 -18.34 -10.39
C LEU A 213 7.03 -19.46 -9.38
N ALA A 214 6.27 -19.44 -8.29
CA ALA A 214 6.26 -20.50 -7.28
C ALA A 214 5.81 -21.86 -7.86
N SER A 215 4.97 -21.84 -8.89
CA SER A 215 4.58 -23.03 -9.66
C SER A 215 5.74 -23.64 -10.47
N GLY A 216 6.84 -22.89 -10.64
CA GLY A 216 7.92 -23.21 -11.57
C GLY A 216 7.63 -22.82 -13.02
N GLU A 217 6.52 -22.13 -13.31
CA GLU A 217 6.25 -21.56 -14.63
C GLU A 217 7.16 -20.37 -14.92
N THR A 218 7.69 -20.29 -16.14
CA THR A 218 8.46 -19.14 -16.63
C THR A 218 7.57 -18.21 -17.43
N LEU A 219 7.54 -16.93 -17.05
CA LEU A 219 6.74 -15.90 -17.69
C LEU A 219 7.59 -14.73 -18.18
N THR A 220 7.19 -14.13 -19.30
CA THR A 220 7.59 -12.77 -19.65
C THR A 220 6.53 -11.79 -19.15
N VAL A 221 6.94 -10.89 -18.26
CA VAL A 221 6.07 -9.89 -17.65
C VAL A 221 6.40 -8.49 -18.20
N SER A 222 5.38 -7.70 -18.50
CA SER A 222 5.47 -6.33 -19.02
C SER A 222 4.15 -5.59 -18.83
N ASN A 223 4.06 -4.32 -19.25
CA ASN A 223 2.78 -3.60 -19.27
C ASN A 223 1.72 -4.24 -20.19
N LYS A 224 2.10 -5.16 -21.08
CA LYS A 224 1.20 -5.87 -22.01
C LYS A 224 0.95 -7.33 -21.64
N HIS A 225 1.83 -7.93 -20.84
CA HIS A 225 1.80 -9.36 -20.49
C HIS A 225 1.93 -9.49 -18.97
N HIS A 226 0.89 -9.98 -18.29
CA HIS A 226 0.81 -10.03 -16.82
C HIS A 226 1.12 -8.68 -16.14
N PRO A 227 0.37 -7.59 -16.49
CA PRO A 227 0.66 -6.24 -16.02
C PRO A 227 0.52 -6.06 -14.50
N ASP A 228 -0.26 -6.92 -13.85
CA ASP A 228 -0.40 -6.96 -12.39
C ASP A 228 0.86 -7.49 -11.69
N LEU A 229 1.42 -8.60 -12.18
CA LEU A 229 2.70 -9.11 -11.71
C LEU A 229 3.85 -8.16 -12.06
N PHE A 230 3.86 -7.60 -13.27
CA PHE A 230 4.86 -6.61 -13.69
C PHE A 230 4.86 -5.34 -12.83
N TRP A 231 3.68 -4.90 -12.39
CA TRP A 231 3.54 -3.83 -11.39
C TRP A 231 4.10 -4.28 -10.03
N GLY A 232 3.79 -5.50 -9.59
CA GLY A 232 4.22 -6.04 -8.30
C GLY A 232 5.74 -6.18 -8.18
N ILE A 233 6.41 -6.72 -9.19
CA ILE A 233 7.86 -6.95 -9.14
C ILE A 233 8.68 -5.66 -9.13
N ARG A 234 8.11 -4.53 -9.57
CA ARG A 234 8.73 -3.20 -9.52
C ARG A 234 8.55 -2.58 -8.13
N GLY A 235 9.22 -3.15 -7.14
CA GLY A 235 9.26 -2.70 -5.74
C GLY A 235 9.10 -3.82 -4.72
N ALA A 236 8.50 -4.95 -5.11
CA ALA A 236 8.23 -6.09 -4.22
C ALA A 236 8.63 -7.46 -4.81
N GLY A 237 9.53 -7.48 -5.78
CA GLY A 237 9.90 -8.68 -6.54
C GLY A 237 10.25 -9.92 -5.71
N PRO A 238 11.09 -9.83 -4.66
CA PRO A 238 11.50 -11.00 -3.89
C PRO A 238 10.36 -11.76 -3.22
N SER A 239 9.18 -11.12 -3.07
CA SER A 239 7.99 -11.76 -2.50
C SER A 239 7.15 -12.50 -3.54
N LEU A 240 7.33 -12.25 -4.84
CA LEU A 240 6.37 -12.65 -5.89
C LEU A 240 6.95 -13.62 -6.92
N ALA A 241 8.21 -13.46 -7.30
CA ALA A 241 8.86 -14.29 -8.32
C ALA A 241 10.38 -14.18 -8.29
N ILE A 242 11.07 -15.15 -8.89
CA ILE A 242 12.52 -15.05 -9.16
C ILE A 242 12.72 -14.55 -10.59
N GLY A 243 13.11 -13.28 -10.73
CA GLY A 243 13.49 -12.70 -12.02
C GLY A 243 14.90 -13.11 -12.43
N HIS A 244 15.06 -13.61 -13.65
CA HIS A 244 16.37 -14.04 -14.19
C HIS A 244 16.87 -13.17 -15.34
N SER A 245 15.99 -12.40 -15.99
CA SER A 245 16.41 -11.39 -16.97
C SER A 245 15.50 -10.16 -16.95
N PHE A 246 16.09 -8.97 -17.11
CA PHE A 246 15.42 -7.68 -17.07
C PHE A 246 15.76 -6.88 -18.33
N THR A 247 14.77 -6.28 -18.97
CA THR A 247 14.96 -5.43 -20.15
C THR A 247 14.67 -3.98 -19.80
N PHE A 248 15.65 -3.11 -19.99
CA PHE A 248 15.55 -1.69 -19.64
C PHE A 248 15.53 -0.80 -20.87
N ARG A 249 14.80 0.30 -20.75
CA ARG A 249 14.98 1.46 -21.61
C ARG A 249 16.26 2.18 -21.21
N THR A 250 17.15 2.41 -22.17
CA THR A 250 18.37 3.19 -21.96
C THR A 250 18.14 4.66 -22.30
N HIS A 251 19.03 5.53 -21.81
CA HIS A 251 19.09 6.96 -22.13
C HIS A 251 20.44 7.30 -22.78
N PRO A 252 20.53 8.41 -23.56
CA PRO A 252 21.82 8.91 -24.01
C PRO A 252 22.73 9.21 -22.82
N MET A 253 23.96 8.70 -22.85
CA MET A 253 24.94 9.00 -21.82
C MET A 253 25.51 10.41 -22.02
N PRO A 254 25.51 11.27 -20.99
CA PRO A 254 26.17 12.56 -21.09
C PRO A 254 27.68 12.37 -21.22
N GLN A 255 28.30 13.06 -22.18
CA GLN A 255 29.76 13.01 -22.38
C GLN A 255 30.51 13.68 -21.23
N THR A 256 29.90 14.70 -20.62
CA THR A 256 30.46 15.46 -19.52
C THR A 256 29.36 15.79 -18.52
N VAL A 257 29.70 15.72 -17.24
CA VAL A 257 28.86 16.11 -16.12
C VAL A 257 29.66 17.00 -15.19
N THR A 258 28.99 17.93 -14.51
CA THR A 258 29.62 18.71 -13.44
C THR A 258 29.33 18.03 -12.11
N TYR A 259 30.34 17.44 -11.49
CA TYR A 259 30.27 16.99 -10.10
C TYR A 259 30.59 18.17 -9.18
N PHE A 260 29.90 18.29 -8.06
CA PHE A 260 30.14 19.37 -7.12
C PHE A 260 29.97 18.96 -5.66
N GLU A 261 30.62 19.72 -4.79
CA GLU A 261 30.53 19.64 -3.33
C GLU A 261 30.36 21.07 -2.82
N LEU A 262 29.25 21.35 -2.15
CA LEU A 262 29.01 22.59 -1.42
C LEU A 262 29.20 22.31 0.07
N THR A 263 30.37 22.61 0.61
CA THR A 263 30.82 22.20 1.95
C THR A 263 30.85 23.40 2.90
N LEU A 264 30.36 23.24 4.13
CA LEU A 264 30.50 24.26 5.17
C LEU A 264 31.95 24.38 5.65
N LEU A 265 32.38 25.61 5.96
CA LEU A 265 33.72 25.88 6.50
C LEU A 265 33.69 26.27 7.99
N PRO A 266 34.72 25.92 8.79
CA PRO A 266 35.81 25.01 8.45
C PRO A 266 35.28 23.60 8.14
N ARG A 267 36.00 22.85 7.29
CA ARG A 267 35.54 21.52 6.83
C ARG A 267 35.22 20.56 7.98
N ALA A 268 35.97 20.63 9.08
CA ALA A 268 35.64 19.97 10.34
C ALA A 268 34.92 20.96 11.27
N LEU A 269 33.59 20.97 11.25
CA LEU A 269 32.81 21.84 12.12
C LEU A 269 32.95 21.38 13.59
N PRO A 270 33.24 22.29 14.53
CA PRO A 270 33.30 21.95 15.95
C PRO A 270 31.91 21.72 16.54
N ALA A 271 31.82 20.93 17.61
CA ALA A 271 30.56 20.74 18.35
C ALA A 271 30.15 22.02 19.09
N SER A 272 29.28 22.80 18.46
CA SER A 272 28.75 24.05 19.01
C SER A 272 27.33 24.33 18.51
N GLU A 273 26.58 25.14 19.26
CA GLU A 273 25.26 25.61 18.85
C GLU A 273 25.31 26.38 17.52
N GLU A 274 26.38 27.15 17.30
CA GLU A 274 26.57 27.92 16.06
C GLU A 274 26.79 27.00 14.86
N SER A 275 27.62 25.97 14.98
CA SER A 275 27.79 24.96 13.93
C SER A 275 26.45 24.27 13.58
N ALA A 276 25.64 23.95 14.59
CA ALA A 276 24.32 23.33 14.39
C ALA A 276 23.35 24.26 13.65
N LYS A 277 23.32 25.56 14.01
CA LYS A 277 22.52 26.57 13.30
C LYS A 277 22.95 26.73 11.85
N ARG A 278 24.25 26.79 11.59
CA ARG A 278 24.81 26.92 10.23
C ARG A 278 24.50 25.70 9.36
N ALA A 279 24.65 24.50 9.89
CA ALA A 279 24.25 23.27 9.19
C ALA A 279 22.74 23.23 8.92
N THR A 280 21.93 23.68 9.88
CA THR A 280 20.46 23.78 9.72
C THR A 280 20.07 24.77 8.64
N ALA A 281 20.71 25.94 8.57
CA ALA A 281 20.47 26.92 7.52
C ALA A 281 20.83 26.38 6.13
N LEU A 282 21.96 25.67 6.00
CA LEU A 282 22.33 25.00 4.75
C LEU A 282 21.29 23.96 4.32
N PHE A 283 20.88 23.10 5.25
CA PHE A 283 19.85 22.09 4.99
C PHE A 283 18.51 22.73 4.59
N SER A 284 18.12 23.81 5.28
CA SER A 284 16.88 24.54 5.01
C SER A 284 16.88 25.17 3.62
N ALA A 285 18.00 25.77 3.21
CA ALA A 285 18.16 26.26 1.85
C ALA A 285 18.08 25.12 0.82
N MET A 286 18.72 23.98 1.09
CA MET A 286 18.66 22.80 0.22
C MET A 286 17.23 22.29 0.01
N GLN A 287 16.45 22.12 1.08
CA GLN A 287 15.09 21.57 0.98
C GLN A 287 14.13 22.53 0.27
N GLN A 288 14.27 23.83 0.52
CA GLN A 288 13.49 24.89 -0.12
C GLN A 288 13.84 25.01 -1.60
N PHE A 289 15.13 25.05 -1.93
CA PHE A 289 15.61 25.06 -3.30
C PHE A 289 15.10 23.84 -4.07
N GLY A 290 15.26 22.63 -3.52
CA GLY A 290 14.78 21.39 -4.13
C GLY A 290 13.27 21.35 -4.40
N ALA A 291 12.49 22.08 -3.61
CA ALA A 291 11.03 22.19 -3.76
C ALA A 291 10.62 23.28 -4.76
N SER A 292 11.51 24.20 -5.10
CA SER A 292 11.24 25.32 -6.01
C SER A 292 11.20 24.88 -7.48
N GLU A 293 10.61 25.73 -8.33
CA GLU A 293 10.66 25.56 -9.79
C GLU A 293 12.08 25.66 -10.37
N HIS A 294 13.01 26.24 -9.62
CA HIS A 294 14.42 26.41 -10.02
C HIS A 294 15.25 25.12 -9.88
N ALA A 295 14.78 24.13 -9.11
CA ALA A 295 15.44 22.83 -9.01
C ALA A 295 15.23 21.99 -10.28
N ALA A 296 16.03 22.31 -11.31
CA ALA A 296 16.02 21.63 -12.60
C ALA A 296 16.26 20.11 -12.46
N PRO A 297 15.60 19.26 -13.27
CA PRO A 297 15.68 17.81 -13.15
C PRO A 297 17.07 17.23 -13.45
N GLU A 298 17.90 17.95 -14.20
CA GLU A 298 19.29 17.60 -14.51
C GLU A 298 20.23 17.64 -13.29
N LEU A 299 19.79 18.25 -12.19
CA LEU A 299 20.53 18.31 -10.93
C LEU A 299 20.16 17.13 -10.02
N GLY A 300 21.10 16.22 -9.81
CA GLY A 300 21.05 15.24 -8.73
C GLY A 300 21.87 15.74 -7.55
N PHE A 301 21.34 15.66 -6.32
CA PHE A 301 22.08 16.12 -5.15
C PHE A 301 21.60 15.42 -3.88
N SER A 302 22.49 15.40 -2.88
CA SER A 302 22.34 14.66 -1.64
C SER A 302 22.96 15.44 -0.50
N TRP A 303 22.29 15.41 0.66
CA TRP A 303 22.81 15.90 1.92
C TRP A 303 23.78 14.88 2.51
N HIS A 304 25.00 15.30 2.88
CA HIS A 304 26.05 14.42 3.37
C HIS A 304 26.61 14.95 4.69
N VAL A 305 26.65 14.08 5.70
CA VAL A 305 27.27 14.36 7.00
C VAL A 305 28.19 13.21 7.39
N THR A 306 29.46 13.52 7.64
CA THR A 306 30.49 12.54 8.04
C THR A 306 31.40 13.09 9.13
N PRO A 307 32.03 12.23 9.95
CA PRO A 307 33.19 12.62 10.75
C PRO A 307 34.31 13.16 9.86
N GLU A 308 35.05 14.15 10.36
CA GLU A 308 36.18 14.77 9.67
C GLU A 308 37.32 14.98 10.68
N SER A 309 38.52 14.51 10.33
CA SER A 309 39.68 14.63 11.21
C SER A 309 40.42 15.94 10.94
N THR A 310 40.79 16.65 12.01
CA THR A 310 41.73 17.78 11.95
C THR A 310 43.19 17.34 12.14
N GLY A 311 43.43 16.03 12.29
CA GLY A 311 44.72 15.45 12.66
C GLY A 311 44.93 15.32 14.17
N THR A 312 44.39 16.24 14.97
CA THR A 312 44.46 16.19 16.45
C THR A 312 43.11 15.93 17.12
N GLU A 313 42.03 16.41 16.51
CA GLU A 313 40.66 16.30 17.00
C GLU A 313 39.71 15.92 15.86
N TRP A 314 38.46 15.62 16.18
CA TRP A 314 37.42 15.30 15.21
C TRP A 314 36.31 16.35 15.22
N GLY A 315 35.86 16.73 14.04
CA GLY A 315 34.69 17.55 13.80
C GLY A 315 33.76 16.88 12.80
N THR A 316 32.76 17.63 12.33
CA THR A 316 31.78 17.11 11.36
C THR A 316 31.90 17.84 10.04
N LYS A 317 32.06 17.08 8.95
CA LYS A 317 31.90 17.61 7.60
C LYS A 317 30.43 17.56 7.21
N VAL A 318 29.94 18.70 6.74
CA VAL A 318 28.56 18.89 6.28
C VAL A 318 28.60 19.47 4.88
N GLU A 319 28.01 18.75 3.92
CA GLU A 319 28.03 19.15 2.51
C GLU A 319 26.79 18.74 1.72
N ILE A 320 26.56 19.47 0.62
CA ILE A 320 25.66 19.03 -0.45
C ILE A 320 26.54 18.53 -1.58
N LEU A 321 26.46 17.23 -1.85
CA LEU A 321 27.16 16.58 -2.95
C LEU A 321 26.19 16.37 -4.10
N GLY A 322 26.63 16.60 -5.33
CA GLY A 322 25.76 16.36 -6.48
C GLY A 322 26.44 16.29 -7.83
N GLN A 323 25.60 16.10 -8.83
CA GLN A 323 25.94 15.97 -10.24
C GLN A 323 24.94 16.77 -11.08
N TRP A 324 25.46 17.51 -12.06
CA TRP A 324 24.68 18.24 -13.05
C TRP A 324 24.91 17.68 -14.45
N ILE A 325 23.81 17.38 -15.14
CA ILE A 325 23.80 16.90 -16.53
C ILE A 325 23.45 18.07 -17.46
N GLY A 326 24.45 18.87 -17.85
CA GLY A 326 24.22 20.02 -18.73
C GLY A 326 25.43 20.93 -18.84
N SER A 327 25.24 22.12 -19.41
CA SER A 327 26.32 23.10 -19.55
C SER A 327 26.68 23.75 -18.21
N GLN A 328 27.95 24.15 -18.07
CA GLN A 328 28.46 24.80 -16.87
C GLN A 328 27.79 26.15 -16.58
N ASP A 329 27.44 26.95 -17.60
CA ASP A 329 26.72 28.22 -17.41
C ASP A 329 25.35 28.03 -16.72
N LYS A 330 24.65 26.94 -17.06
CA LYS A 330 23.37 26.59 -16.44
C LYS A 330 23.58 26.06 -15.03
N PHE A 331 24.60 25.24 -14.80
CA PHE A 331 25.00 24.83 -13.46
C PHE A 331 25.24 26.04 -12.56
N ASP A 332 26.05 27.00 -13.03
CA ASP A 332 26.38 28.20 -12.27
C ASP A 332 25.15 29.07 -12.00
N ALA A 333 24.18 29.11 -12.92
CA ALA A 333 22.90 29.78 -12.68
C ALA A 333 22.09 29.08 -11.59
N VAL A 334 21.96 27.77 -11.65
CA VAL A 334 21.22 26.97 -10.67
C VAL A 334 21.87 27.05 -9.28
N MET A 335 23.20 26.97 -9.20
CA MET A 335 23.91 27.10 -7.91
C MET A 335 23.79 28.49 -7.32
N ARG A 336 23.75 29.56 -8.14
CA ARG A 336 23.48 30.91 -7.62
C ARG A 336 22.12 31.01 -6.93
N GLU A 337 21.09 30.33 -7.43
CA GLU A 337 19.77 30.29 -6.78
C GLU A 337 19.83 29.59 -5.41
N LEU A 338 20.62 28.52 -5.28
CA LEU A 338 20.86 27.83 -4.00
C LEU A 338 21.72 28.67 -3.03
N GLU A 339 22.73 29.37 -3.52
CA GLU A 339 23.64 30.18 -2.71
C GLU A 339 23.03 31.50 -2.21
N THR A 340 22.12 32.09 -2.97
CA THR A 340 21.51 33.40 -2.66
C THR A 340 20.85 33.46 -1.28
N PRO A 341 19.98 32.52 -0.87
CA PRO A 341 19.41 32.52 0.48
C PRO A 341 20.46 32.36 1.57
N LEU A 342 21.47 31.49 1.37
CA LEU A 342 22.57 31.29 2.32
C LEU A 342 23.33 32.59 2.60
N ARG A 343 23.68 33.32 1.54
CA ARG A 343 24.38 34.61 1.66
C ARG A 343 23.51 35.67 2.34
N LYS A 344 22.20 35.66 2.08
CA LYS A 344 21.24 36.57 2.70
C LYS A 344 21.06 36.32 4.19
N GLU A 345 21.11 35.06 4.62
CA GLU A 345 21.04 34.65 6.03
C GLU A 345 22.36 34.80 6.78
N GLY A 346 23.39 35.36 6.13
CA GLY A 346 24.71 35.59 6.76
C GLY A 346 25.61 34.36 6.81
N LEU A 347 25.22 33.26 6.16
CA LEU A 347 26.07 32.08 6.01
C LEU A 347 27.07 32.29 4.88
N ALA A 348 28.16 33.00 5.17
CA ALA A 348 29.19 33.36 4.18
C ALA A 348 30.32 32.31 4.03
N ASP A 349 30.47 31.42 5.03
CA ASP A 349 31.59 30.49 5.12
C ASP A 349 31.22 29.10 4.58
N PHE A 350 31.14 28.98 3.25
CA PHE A 350 31.02 27.72 2.52
C PHE A 350 31.90 27.72 1.27
N GLU A 351 32.29 26.54 0.82
CA GLU A 351 33.09 26.32 -0.39
C GLU A 351 32.27 25.52 -1.41
N LEU A 352 32.16 26.02 -2.65
CA LEU A 352 31.66 25.24 -3.78
C LEU A 352 32.85 24.73 -4.61
N SER A 353 33.16 23.44 -4.46
CA SER A 353 34.07 22.73 -5.36
C SER A 353 33.28 22.17 -6.53
N LYS A 354 33.78 22.33 -7.76
CA LYS A 354 33.17 21.75 -8.97
C LYS A 354 34.23 21.19 -9.91
N ARG A 355 33.95 20.05 -10.53
CA ARG A 355 34.84 19.41 -11.51
C ARG A 355 34.00 18.84 -12.66
N GLU A 356 34.37 19.18 -13.89
CA GLU A 356 33.85 18.49 -15.06
C GLU A 356 34.56 17.15 -15.22
N MET A 357 33.79 16.09 -15.45
CA MET A 357 34.31 14.76 -15.71
C MET A 357 33.35 13.96 -16.60
N SER A 358 33.80 12.82 -17.08
CA SER A 358 32.91 11.87 -17.77
C SER A 358 31.84 11.32 -16.83
N TRP A 359 30.78 10.76 -17.42
CA TRP A 359 29.72 10.07 -16.66
C TRP A 359 30.30 8.98 -15.76
N LEU A 360 31.17 8.10 -16.28
CA LEU A 360 31.76 7.02 -15.48
C LEU A 360 32.66 7.52 -14.36
N GLU A 361 33.51 8.52 -14.62
CA GLU A 361 34.35 9.10 -13.57
C GLU A 361 33.51 9.69 -12.42
N SER A 362 32.38 10.31 -12.73
CA SER A 362 31.47 10.83 -11.70
C SER A 362 30.83 9.70 -10.87
N MET A 363 30.54 8.57 -11.51
CA MET A 363 30.02 7.41 -10.82
C MET A 363 31.11 6.72 -9.98
N HIS A 364 32.37 6.71 -10.44
CA HIS A 364 33.53 6.25 -9.65
C HIS A 364 33.75 7.11 -8.42
N ASN A 365 33.67 8.43 -8.58
CA ASN A 365 33.78 9.36 -7.46
C ASN A 365 32.69 9.13 -6.40
N THR A 366 31.48 8.80 -6.83
CA THR A 366 30.32 8.65 -5.93
C THR A 366 30.25 7.25 -5.31
N GLY A 367 30.64 6.20 -6.04
CA GLY A 367 30.44 4.79 -5.66
C GLY A 367 31.71 3.98 -5.42
N GLY A 368 32.88 4.61 -5.52
CA GLY A 368 34.19 3.94 -5.49
C GLY A 368 34.68 3.52 -6.88
N ASP A 369 35.97 3.21 -7.03
CA ASP A 369 36.62 2.93 -8.31
C ASP A 369 36.22 1.57 -8.92
N TRP A 370 35.68 1.59 -10.14
CA TRP A 370 35.14 0.40 -10.84
C TRP A 370 36.18 -0.35 -11.64
N THR A 371 37.35 0.24 -11.90
CA THR A 371 38.42 -0.38 -12.72
C THR A 371 38.93 -1.70 -12.14
N LYS A 372 38.63 -1.95 -10.86
CA LYS A 372 39.00 -3.19 -10.16
C LYS A 372 37.95 -4.29 -10.28
N ILE A 373 36.80 -4.09 -10.93
CA ILE A 373 35.69 -5.06 -10.97
C ILE A 373 35.97 -6.21 -11.93
N ALA A 374 36.55 -5.94 -13.10
CA ALA A 374 36.90 -6.97 -14.08
C ALA A 374 37.87 -8.02 -13.51
N ASP A 375 38.73 -7.63 -12.57
CA ASP A 375 39.69 -8.52 -11.88
C ASP A 375 39.07 -9.30 -10.69
N ARG A 376 37.84 -8.97 -10.28
CA ARG A 376 37.22 -9.44 -9.02
C ARG A 376 36.22 -10.58 -9.16
N GLY A 377 35.82 -10.90 -10.39
CA GLY A 377 34.93 -12.02 -10.68
C GLY A 377 33.51 -11.88 -10.08
N PRO A 378 32.67 -12.90 -10.32
CA PRO A 378 31.22 -12.84 -10.15
C PRO A 378 30.67 -12.44 -8.78
N LEU A 379 31.32 -12.89 -7.73
CA LEU A 379 31.04 -12.47 -6.37
C LEU A 379 32.41 -12.31 -5.77
N ASN A 380 32.81 -11.08 -5.52
CA ASN A 380 33.93 -10.89 -4.63
C ASN A 380 33.43 -11.25 -3.23
N VAL A 381 33.55 -12.52 -2.87
CA VAL A 381 33.39 -13.14 -1.54
C VAL A 381 34.38 -12.57 -0.50
N ASN A 382 34.89 -11.36 -0.72
CA ASN A 382 35.84 -10.68 0.16
C ASN A 382 35.39 -9.26 0.51
N GLU A 383 34.38 -8.69 -0.16
CA GLU A 383 33.82 -7.39 0.25
C GLU A 383 32.78 -7.64 1.35
N HIS A 384 33.29 -7.74 2.57
CA HIS A 384 32.54 -8.04 3.77
C HIS A 384 32.68 -6.89 4.76
N VAL A 385 31.54 -6.40 5.25
CA VAL A 385 31.51 -5.23 6.12
C VAL A 385 30.66 -5.58 7.34
N ASN A 386 31.15 -5.26 8.54
CA ASN A 386 30.33 -5.37 9.76
C ASN A 386 29.66 -4.02 9.99
N PHE A 387 28.35 -3.95 9.73
CA PHE A 387 27.61 -2.68 9.81
C PHE A 387 26.16 -2.85 10.26
N TYR A 388 25.59 -1.72 10.66
CA TYR A 388 24.16 -1.54 10.75
C TYR A 388 23.75 -0.24 10.06
N ALA A 389 22.60 -0.27 9.40
CA ALA A 389 22.07 0.85 8.68
C ALA A 389 20.55 0.90 8.83
N LYS A 390 20.01 2.11 8.83
CA LYS A 390 18.58 2.39 8.85
C LYS A 390 18.25 3.36 7.73
N SER A 391 17.08 3.19 7.12
CA SER A 391 16.53 4.16 6.19
C SER A 391 15.27 4.83 6.70
N LEU A 392 15.10 6.09 6.34
CA LEU A 392 13.91 6.90 6.64
C LEU A 392 13.49 7.64 5.37
N LEU A 393 12.18 7.72 5.10
CA LEU A 393 11.65 8.50 3.97
C LEU A 393 10.89 9.72 4.47
N THR A 394 11.25 10.89 3.96
CA THR A 394 10.56 12.15 4.29
C THR A 394 9.78 12.67 3.09
N LYS A 395 8.51 13.00 3.32
CA LYS A 395 7.56 13.53 2.31
C LYS A 395 7.29 15.03 2.50
N HIS A 396 7.66 15.54 3.68
CA HIS A 396 7.50 16.93 4.08
C HIS A 396 8.87 17.50 4.46
N ASP A 397 8.96 18.82 4.51
CA ASP A 397 10.14 19.50 5.01
C ASP A 397 10.43 19.11 6.46
N ILE A 398 11.71 18.95 6.79
CA ILE A 398 12.12 18.78 8.17
C ILE A 398 12.12 20.17 8.82
N PRO A 399 11.43 20.35 9.96
CA PRO A 399 11.47 21.62 10.68
C PRO A 399 12.88 21.95 11.15
N ASP A 400 13.26 23.22 11.06
CA ASP A 400 14.58 23.72 11.50
C ASP A 400 14.91 23.30 12.93
N SER A 401 13.93 23.28 13.84
CA SER A 401 14.13 22.82 15.22
C SER A 401 14.56 21.36 15.31
N SER A 402 13.97 20.48 14.49
CA SER A 402 14.33 19.06 14.43
C SER A 402 15.69 18.88 13.78
N MET A 403 15.96 19.60 12.69
CA MET A 403 17.25 19.56 12.01
C MET A 403 18.39 20.09 12.90
N GLN A 404 18.15 21.16 13.67
CA GLN A 404 19.13 21.72 14.59
C GLN A 404 19.44 20.74 15.72
N ALA A 405 18.43 20.08 16.30
CA ALA A 405 18.65 19.01 17.29
C ALA A 405 19.48 17.87 16.70
N HIS A 406 19.10 17.39 15.51
CA HIS A 406 19.82 16.34 14.79
C HIS A 406 21.29 16.72 14.54
N MET A 407 21.54 17.94 14.07
CA MET A 407 22.91 18.41 13.85
C MET A 407 23.69 18.56 15.15
N THR A 408 23.09 19.07 16.23
CA THR A 408 23.73 19.13 17.56
C THR A 408 24.16 17.74 18.01
N ARG A 409 23.35 16.71 17.77
CA ARG A 409 23.70 15.33 18.09
C ARG A 409 24.84 14.81 17.21
N LEU A 410 24.74 14.93 15.89
CA LEU A 410 25.79 14.46 14.98
C LEU A 410 27.14 15.13 15.24
N LEU A 411 27.13 16.45 15.50
CA LEU A 411 28.31 17.22 15.91
C LEU A 411 28.94 16.67 17.19
N SER A 412 28.09 16.34 18.16
CA SER A 412 28.53 15.77 19.44
C SER A 412 29.10 14.35 19.24
N LEU A 413 28.51 13.53 18.36
CA LEU A 413 29.04 12.21 18.00
C LEU A 413 30.40 12.31 17.30
N SER A 414 30.61 13.29 16.41
CA SER A 414 31.91 13.53 15.78
C SER A 414 32.97 13.99 16.77
N ALA A 415 32.63 14.88 17.72
CA ALA A 415 33.60 15.36 18.71
C ALA A 415 34.13 14.25 19.63
N HIS A 416 33.32 13.22 19.86
CA HIS A 416 33.72 12.01 20.60
C HIS A 416 34.10 10.86 19.66
N HIS A 417 34.23 11.12 18.35
CA HIS A 417 34.63 10.11 17.40
C HIS A 417 36.07 9.69 17.71
N ASN A 418 36.21 8.41 17.99
CA ASN A 418 37.48 7.83 18.32
C ASN A 418 37.71 6.63 17.40
N PRO A 419 38.69 6.70 16.47
CA PRO A 419 39.02 5.56 15.62
C PRO A 419 39.39 4.31 16.43
N SER A 420 39.87 4.48 17.67
CA SER A 420 40.16 3.36 18.58
C SER A 420 38.93 2.75 19.27
N THR A 421 37.74 3.38 19.20
CA THR A 421 36.44 2.77 19.56
C THR A 421 35.77 2.08 18.36
N ASN A 422 36.46 2.05 17.21
CA ASN A 422 36.19 1.10 16.12
C ASN A 422 34.84 1.29 15.41
N VAL A 423 34.28 2.50 15.32
CA VAL A 423 33.02 2.78 14.60
C VAL A 423 33.16 3.98 13.66
N ASP A 424 33.06 3.72 12.35
CA ASP A 424 32.87 4.76 11.32
C ASP A 424 31.38 4.94 11.04
N TRP A 425 30.94 6.16 10.73
CA TRP A 425 29.54 6.44 10.42
C TRP A 425 29.37 7.54 9.38
N PHE A 426 28.19 7.57 8.75
CA PHE A 426 27.77 8.65 7.86
C PHE A 426 26.24 8.78 7.86
N VAL A 427 25.76 9.97 7.47
CA VAL A 427 24.36 10.22 7.12
C VAL A 427 24.30 10.76 5.70
N LEU A 428 23.63 10.03 4.81
CA LEU A 428 23.36 10.47 3.44
C LEU A 428 21.86 10.72 3.28
N SER A 429 21.47 11.75 2.55
CA SER A 429 20.07 11.98 2.22
C SER A 429 19.88 12.53 0.82
N PRO A 430 19.85 11.66 -0.21
CA PRO A 430 19.53 12.05 -1.58
C PRO A 430 18.17 12.73 -1.68
N TYR A 431 18.15 13.86 -2.37
CA TYR A 431 16.91 14.56 -2.69
C TYR A 431 16.31 13.97 -3.96
N LEU A 432 15.11 13.39 -3.87
CA LEU A 432 14.37 12.81 -4.99
C LEU A 432 13.12 13.60 -5.38
N GLY A 433 12.70 14.55 -4.53
CA GLY A 433 11.49 15.35 -4.74
C GLY A 433 11.61 16.47 -5.76
N GLY A 434 10.65 17.39 -5.70
CA GLY A 434 10.49 18.53 -6.61
C GLY A 434 9.49 18.25 -7.74
N GLU A 435 8.81 19.28 -8.23
CA GLU A 435 7.79 19.15 -9.30
C GLU A 435 8.37 18.63 -10.61
N SER A 436 9.63 18.97 -10.89
CA SER A 436 10.36 18.57 -12.08
C SER A 436 10.91 17.14 -12.02
N SER A 437 10.88 16.46 -10.85
CA SER A 437 11.51 15.15 -10.67
C SER A 437 10.76 14.04 -11.39
N ALA A 438 11.50 13.26 -12.19
CA ALA A 438 11.03 12.06 -12.86
C ALA A 438 10.56 10.97 -11.87
N VAL A 439 11.12 10.90 -10.66
CA VAL A 439 10.68 9.96 -9.61
C VAL A 439 9.22 10.20 -9.21
N ARG A 440 8.77 11.46 -9.24
CA ARG A 440 7.38 11.86 -8.96
C ARG A 440 6.46 11.65 -10.17
N ARG A 441 6.96 11.88 -11.39
CA ARG A 441 6.17 11.86 -12.63
C ARG A 441 5.92 10.47 -13.20
N HIS A 442 6.85 9.54 -13.04
CA HIS A 442 6.72 8.17 -13.57
C HIS A 442 6.13 7.24 -12.51
N PHE A 443 4.84 6.92 -12.64
CA PHE A 443 4.17 5.96 -11.76
C PHE A 443 3.85 4.66 -12.51
N SER A 444 4.54 3.57 -12.15
CA SER A 444 4.09 2.21 -12.53
C SER A 444 4.70 1.09 -11.69
N GLY A 445 4.69 1.14 -10.36
CA GLY A 445 5.26 0.03 -9.56
C GLY A 445 4.68 -0.09 -8.16
N ALA A 446 5.09 -1.17 -7.48
CA ALA A 446 4.76 -1.48 -6.09
C ALA A 446 5.46 -0.58 -5.07
N PHE A 447 6.60 0.03 -5.41
CA PHE A 447 7.23 1.04 -4.56
C PHE A 447 6.32 2.29 -4.48
N GLY A 448 5.66 2.45 -3.33
CA GLY A 448 4.54 3.39 -3.12
C GLY A 448 4.93 4.83 -2.82
N HIS A 449 6.16 5.07 -2.36
CA HIS A 449 6.59 6.40 -1.89
C HIS A 449 7.13 7.29 -3.01
N ARG A 450 6.24 7.74 -3.89
CA ARG A 450 6.58 8.64 -5.04
C ARG A 450 6.43 10.12 -4.73
N ASP A 451 5.81 10.43 -3.60
CA ASP A 451 5.76 11.74 -2.96
C ASP A 451 6.98 11.99 -2.03
N VAL A 452 7.97 11.08 -2.05
CA VAL A 452 9.22 11.22 -1.28
C VAL A 452 9.99 12.48 -1.71
N LYS A 453 10.43 13.27 -0.74
CA LYS A 453 11.38 14.37 -0.93
C LYS A 453 12.81 13.88 -0.75
N MET A 454 13.10 13.20 0.36
CA MET A 454 14.44 12.74 0.68
C MET A 454 14.44 11.31 1.23
N VAL A 455 15.48 10.55 0.87
CA VAL A 455 15.76 9.20 1.35
C VAL A 455 16.94 9.27 2.30
N TRP A 456 16.72 9.13 3.60
CA TRP A 456 17.79 9.14 4.58
C TRP A 456 18.40 7.76 4.72
N GLU A 457 19.72 7.70 4.73
CA GLU A 457 20.52 6.54 5.05
C GLU A 457 21.41 6.91 6.23
N LEU A 458 21.16 6.27 7.37
CA LEU A 458 21.97 6.41 8.57
C LEU A 458 22.76 5.13 8.75
N TYR A 459 24.08 5.22 8.77
CA TYR A 459 24.95 4.07 8.63
C TYR A 459 26.10 4.12 9.63
N ALA A 460 26.40 3.00 10.26
CA ALA A 460 27.59 2.81 11.09
C ALA A 460 28.22 1.44 10.82
N LYS A 461 29.55 1.38 10.74
CA LYS A 461 30.32 0.14 10.55
C LYS A 461 31.50 0.05 11.51
N ARG A 462 31.97 -1.18 11.74
CA ARG A 462 33.24 -1.40 12.42
C ARG A 462 34.42 -1.03 11.52
N SER A 463 35.34 -0.21 12.01
CA SER A 463 36.50 0.24 11.24
C SER A 463 37.47 -0.91 10.92
N ASP A 464 37.48 -1.97 11.74
CA ASP A 464 38.30 -3.18 11.53
C ASP A 464 37.58 -4.35 10.84
N ASN A 465 36.29 -4.20 10.51
CA ASN A 465 35.43 -5.27 9.98
C ASN A 465 35.43 -6.59 10.79
N SER A 466 35.71 -6.53 12.10
CA SER A 466 35.67 -7.70 13.00
C SER A 466 34.33 -8.46 12.89
N HIS A 467 34.35 -9.79 12.97
CA HIS A 467 33.16 -10.64 12.79
C HIS A 467 32.32 -10.78 14.08
N GLY A 468 31.00 -10.94 13.91
CA GLY A 468 30.06 -11.27 14.99
C GLY A 468 29.40 -10.07 15.68
N GLN A 469 28.40 -10.35 16.52
CA GLN A 469 27.65 -9.35 17.32
C GLN A 469 28.44 -8.77 18.52
N SER A 470 29.78 -8.73 18.49
CA SER A 470 30.57 -8.38 19.66
C SER A 470 30.19 -6.99 20.23
N GLY A 471 29.50 -7.05 21.37
CA GLY A 471 29.34 -6.02 22.39
C GLY A 471 29.83 -6.57 23.74
N SER A 472 30.74 -7.55 23.73
CA SER A 472 31.36 -8.06 24.95
C SER A 472 32.61 -7.25 25.27
N ASN A 473 32.61 -6.61 26.45
CA ASN A 473 33.69 -5.80 27.03
C ASN A 473 33.91 -4.41 26.40
N GLY A 474 32.86 -3.57 26.37
CA GLY A 474 33.01 -2.12 26.18
C GLY A 474 32.99 -1.60 24.74
N GLU A 475 32.62 -2.43 23.77
CA GLU A 475 32.46 -2.03 22.36
C GLU A 475 31.10 -1.36 22.10
N THR A 476 31.07 -0.31 21.26
CA THR A 476 29.84 0.44 20.90
C THR A 476 28.83 -0.45 20.17
N ASP A 477 27.56 -0.43 20.59
CA ASP A 477 26.48 -1.11 19.86
C ASP A 477 26.09 -0.30 18.61
N LEU A 478 26.25 -0.90 17.42
CA LEU A 478 25.95 -0.23 16.15
C LEU A 478 24.46 0.06 15.98
N VAL A 479 23.57 -0.76 16.56
CA VAL A 479 22.11 -0.57 16.50
C VAL A 479 21.71 0.65 17.31
N GLU A 480 22.17 0.70 18.56
CA GLU A 480 21.96 1.86 19.43
C GLU A 480 22.54 3.13 18.81
N PHE A 481 23.76 3.05 18.27
CA PHE A 481 24.44 4.18 17.64
C PHE A 481 23.64 4.79 16.48
N VAL A 482 23.14 3.96 15.56
CA VAL A 482 22.33 4.44 14.43
C VAL A 482 20.95 4.91 14.87
N ASN A 483 20.33 4.26 15.85
CA ASN A 483 19.04 4.71 16.41
C ASN A 483 19.17 6.10 17.05
N LEU A 484 20.28 6.38 17.73
CA LEU A 484 20.60 7.71 18.26
C LEU A 484 20.70 8.74 17.14
N MET A 485 21.37 8.43 16.02
CA MET A 485 21.41 9.36 14.87
C MET A 485 20.01 9.64 14.30
N ALA A 486 19.11 8.66 14.32
CA ALA A 486 17.77 8.78 13.73
C ALA A 486 16.74 9.53 14.61
N GLU A 487 16.93 9.58 15.92
CA GLU A 487 15.89 9.99 16.88
C GLU A 487 15.36 11.42 16.68
N ASP A 488 16.19 12.36 16.22
CA ASP A 488 15.77 13.77 16.03
C ASP A 488 15.11 14.02 14.65
N LEU A 489 15.15 13.05 13.74
CA LEU A 489 14.59 13.16 12.39
C LEU A 489 13.06 12.87 12.37
N GLY A 490 12.29 13.61 13.17
CA GLY A 490 10.83 13.79 13.05
C GLY A 490 9.95 12.52 12.93
N ASP A 491 8.67 12.73 12.59
CA ASP A 491 7.63 11.69 12.53
C ASP A 491 7.69 10.93 11.19
N VAL A 492 8.72 10.11 11.00
CA VAL A 492 8.91 9.29 9.78
C VAL A 492 8.07 8.02 9.85
N LYS A 493 7.23 7.83 8.83
CA LYS A 493 6.31 6.68 8.72
C LYS A 493 6.67 5.68 7.62
N SER A 494 7.85 5.81 7.00
CA SER A 494 8.19 5.02 5.80
C SER A 494 9.69 4.75 5.67
N VAL A 495 10.03 3.62 5.04
CA VAL A 495 11.43 3.15 4.84
C VAL A 495 11.68 2.76 3.38
N TYR A 496 12.95 2.72 2.97
CA TYR A 496 13.33 2.33 1.63
C TYR A 496 13.61 0.81 1.55
N PRO A 497 12.97 0.06 0.63
CA PRO A 497 13.01 -1.41 0.64
C PRO A 497 14.38 -2.02 0.34
N ALA A 498 15.31 -1.30 -0.30
CA ALA A 498 16.65 -1.84 -0.53
C ALA A 498 17.57 -1.65 0.69
N TYR A 499 17.24 -0.72 1.59
CA TYR A 499 17.95 -0.47 2.85
C TYR A 499 17.20 -1.13 3.99
N VAL A 500 17.14 -2.45 3.88
CA VAL A 500 16.47 -3.37 4.79
C VAL A 500 17.02 -3.18 6.21
N ASP A 501 16.12 -2.89 7.15
CA ASP A 501 16.42 -2.81 8.58
C ASP A 501 16.02 -4.13 9.26
N PRO A 502 16.97 -5.04 9.57
CA PRO A 502 16.64 -6.32 10.18
C PRO A 502 16.02 -6.22 11.59
N GLU A 503 16.06 -5.05 12.24
CA GLU A 503 15.37 -4.81 13.53
C GLU A 503 13.88 -4.47 13.35
N LEU A 504 13.41 -4.29 12.11
CA LEU A 504 12.02 -3.98 11.80
C LEU A 504 11.21 -5.27 11.53
N GLY A 505 10.08 -5.46 12.22
CA GLY A 505 9.18 -6.58 11.96
C GLY A 505 8.57 -6.58 10.55
N ALA A 506 8.23 -7.75 10.03
CA ALA A 506 7.71 -7.96 8.67
C ALA A 506 6.45 -7.13 8.35
N ASP A 507 5.53 -7.06 9.30
CA ASP A 507 4.23 -6.39 9.13
C ASP A 507 4.44 -4.88 9.05
N ARG A 508 5.23 -4.34 9.98
CA ARG A 508 5.63 -2.94 10.00
C ARG A 508 6.47 -2.56 8.78
N PHE A 509 7.39 -3.42 8.34
CA PHE A 509 8.13 -3.21 7.09
C PHE A 509 7.19 -3.12 5.89
N GLY A 510 6.23 -4.05 5.78
CA GLY A 510 5.25 -4.06 4.70
C GLY A 510 4.43 -2.77 4.64
N GLU A 511 3.95 -2.29 5.78
CA GLU A 511 3.22 -1.02 5.89
C GLU A 511 4.12 0.18 5.51
N MET A 512 5.32 0.24 6.08
CA MET A 512 6.26 1.35 5.90
C MET A 512 6.85 1.42 4.50
N VAL A 513 6.93 0.33 3.74
CA VAL A 513 7.46 0.32 2.36
C VAL A 513 6.36 0.49 1.33
N TYR A 514 5.24 -0.22 1.50
CA TYR A 514 4.24 -0.34 0.45
C TYR A 514 3.01 0.53 0.68
N GLY A 515 2.72 0.94 1.92
CA GLY A 515 1.55 1.75 2.28
C GLY A 515 0.27 1.19 1.67
N ASP A 516 -0.47 2.02 0.95
CA ASP A 516 -1.73 1.66 0.26
C ASP A 516 -1.59 0.55 -0.79
N SER A 517 -0.36 0.28 -1.25
CA SER A 517 -0.07 -0.80 -2.20
C SER A 517 0.02 -2.18 -1.54
N LEU A 518 0.15 -2.25 -0.20
CA LEU A 518 0.33 -3.51 0.53
C LEU A 518 -0.82 -4.50 0.30
N PRO A 519 -2.12 -4.14 0.41
CA PRO A 519 -3.20 -5.10 0.20
C PRO A 519 -3.22 -5.70 -1.22
N ARG A 520 -2.89 -4.88 -2.23
CA ARG A 520 -2.77 -5.35 -3.62
C ARG A 520 -1.62 -6.35 -3.74
N LEU A 521 -0.48 -6.07 -3.12
CA LEU A 521 0.67 -6.96 -3.08
C LEU A 521 0.38 -8.28 -2.36
N GLN A 522 -0.36 -8.26 -1.25
CA GLN A 522 -0.83 -9.47 -0.56
C GLN A 522 -1.77 -10.30 -1.46
N GLY A 523 -2.62 -9.65 -2.25
CA GLY A 523 -3.44 -10.30 -3.27
C GLY A 523 -2.60 -10.97 -4.37
N LEU A 524 -1.55 -10.30 -4.85
CA LEU A 524 -0.61 -10.89 -5.81
C LEU A 524 0.17 -12.05 -5.19
N LYS A 525 0.58 -11.94 -3.92
CA LYS A 525 1.26 -13.00 -3.17
C LYS A 525 0.40 -14.26 -3.13
N ARG A 526 -0.89 -14.14 -2.75
CA ARG A 526 -1.85 -15.26 -2.75
C ARG A 526 -2.03 -15.90 -4.14
N ARG A 527 -2.00 -15.09 -5.20
CA ARG A 527 -2.17 -15.58 -6.58
C ARG A 527 -0.92 -16.29 -7.12
N TYR A 528 0.24 -15.68 -6.97
CA TYR A 528 1.47 -16.11 -7.65
C TYR A 528 2.37 -17.00 -6.80
N ASP A 529 2.17 -17.00 -5.48
CA ASP A 529 2.85 -17.88 -4.54
C ASP A 529 1.92 -18.32 -3.40
N PRO A 530 0.88 -19.12 -3.70
CA PRO A 530 -0.04 -19.64 -2.69
C PRO A 530 0.63 -20.57 -1.68
N SER A 531 1.75 -21.20 -2.05
CA SER A 531 2.59 -22.04 -1.18
C SER A 531 3.50 -21.24 -0.26
N ASN A 532 3.56 -19.91 -0.42
CA ASN A 532 4.47 -19.03 0.29
C ASN A 532 5.94 -19.49 0.23
N VAL A 533 6.39 -20.01 -0.92
CA VAL A 533 7.77 -20.49 -1.12
C VAL A 533 8.76 -19.34 -1.18
N PHE A 534 8.37 -18.18 -1.71
CA PHE A 534 9.20 -16.98 -1.77
C PHE A 534 9.06 -16.19 -0.47
N ARG A 535 9.71 -16.64 0.60
CA ARG A 535 9.59 -16.00 1.91
C ARG A 535 10.95 -15.76 2.56
N GLN A 536 11.10 -14.57 3.14
CA GLN A 536 12.23 -14.11 3.98
C GLN A 536 11.65 -13.28 5.15
N PRO A 537 12.44 -12.83 6.15
CA PRO A 537 11.88 -12.14 7.31
C PRO A 537 10.96 -10.96 6.99
N GLN A 538 11.21 -10.17 5.93
CA GLN A 538 10.39 -9.00 5.56
C GLN A 538 9.68 -9.10 4.20
N THR A 539 9.49 -10.32 3.66
CA THR A 539 8.63 -10.49 2.47
C THR A 539 7.15 -10.27 2.81
N ILE A 540 6.37 -9.88 1.80
CA ILE A 540 4.92 -9.71 1.93
C ILE A 540 4.25 -11.02 2.37
N ARG A 541 3.37 -10.92 3.37
CA ARG A 541 2.60 -12.03 3.91
C ARG A 541 1.26 -12.15 3.20
N ALA A 542 0.82 -13.38 2.94
CA ALA A 542 -0.43 -13.65 2.26
C ALA A 542 -1.68 -13.39 3.12
N ASP A 543 -1.56 -13.41 4.45
CA ASP A 543 -2.66 -13.48 5.41
C ASP A 543 -2.69 -12.36 6.46
N GLY A 544 -1.67 -11.51 6.54
CA GLY A 544 -1.64 -10.35 7.45
C GLY A 544 -1.61 -10.68 8.95
N ARG A 545 -1.31 -11.93 9.35
CA ARG A 545 -1.20 -12.35 10.76
C ARG A 545 0.24 -12.61 11.15
N GLY A 546 0.61 -12.33 12.41
CA GLY A 546 1.92 -12.60 13.06
C GLY A 546 2.34 -14.07 13.07
N TRP A 547 3.65 -14.35 13.20
CA TRP A 547 4.18 -15.72 13.15
C TRP A 547 4.11 -16.33 14.56
N GLY A 548 3.26 -17.33 14.79
CA GLY A 548 3.21 -17.98 16.10
C GLY A 548 1.98 -18.84 16.43
N GLU A 549 0.89 -18.77 15.66
CA GLU A 549 -0.25 -19.68 15.85
C GLU A 549 0.02 -20.99 15.09
N SER A 550 0.95 -21.79 15.61
CA SER A 550 1.07 -23.18 15.18
C SER A 550 -0.13 -23.97 15.67
N THR A 551 -0.67 -24.78 14.77
CA THR A 551 -1.64 -25.84 15.04
C THR A 551 -1.04 -26.84 16.02
N GLN A 552 -1.34 -26.72 17.32
CA GLN A 552 -1.23 -27.84 18.24
C GLN A 552 -2.63 -28.39 18.49
N SER A 553 -2.81 -29.61 17.99
CA SER A 553 -3.90 -30.51 18.32
C SER A 553 -3.89 -30.79 19.83
N GLU A 554 -4.86 -30.25 20.56
CA GLU A 554 -5.19 -30.76 21.89
C GLU A 554 -6.14 -31.94 21.71
N GLU A 555 -5.58 -33.14 21.84
CA GLU A 555 -6.33 -34.36 22.14
C GLU A 555 -7.02 -34.18 23.50
N GLU A 556 -8.35 -34.34 23.50
CA GLU A 556 -9.19 -34.34 24.70
C GLU A 556 -8.82 -35.49 25.63
N ASP A 557 -8.35 -35.15 26.84
CA ASP A 557 -8.27 -36.08 27.95
C ASP A 557 -9.67 -36.28 28.55
N LYS A 558 -10.04 -37.55 28.70
CA LYS A 558 -11.37 -38.01 29.08
C LYS A 558 -11.59 -37.87 30.58
N GLY A 559 -12.61 -37.08 30.96
CA GLY A 559 -13.15 -37.06 32.32
C GLY A 559 -14.68 -37.07 32.29
N GLU A 560 -15.25 -38.27 32.34
CA GLU A 560 -16.69 -38.49 32.51
C GLU A 560 -17.23 -37.83 33.80
N THR A 561 -18.41 -37.21 33.73
CA THR A 561 -19.53 -37.50 34.65
C THR A 561 -20.84 -36.94 34.10
N GLY A 562 -21.74 -37.84 33.71
CA GLY A 562 -23.06 -37.94 34.34
C GLY A 562 -24.20 -37.01 33.88
N MET A 563 -25.06 -37.61 33.05
CA MET A 563 -26.53 -37.65 33.16
C MET A 563 -27.41 -36.63 32.39
N ASN A 564 -28.01 -37.22 31.35
CA ASN A 564 -29.46 -37.30 31.06
C ASN A 564 -30.13 -36.19 30.22
N GLY A 565 -30.55 -36.59 29.01
CA GLY A 565 -31.59 -35.89 28.26
C GLY A 565 -31.70 -36.34 26.79
N VAL A 566 -32.25 -37.53 26.57
CA VAL A 566 -32.57 -38.14 25.26
C VAL A 566 -33.43 -37.23 24.38
N LEU A 567 -33.10 -37.12 23.08
CA LEU A 567 -34.11 -37.15 22.02
C LEU A 567 -33.51 -37.56 20.66
N MET A 568 -34.13 -38.59 20.09
CA MET A 568 -33.81 -39.23 18.82
C MET A 568 -34.00 -38.29 17.63
N TRP A 569 -33.15 -38.45 16.62
CA TRP A 569 -33.30 -37.87 15.28
C TRP A 569 -34.44 -38.56 14.51
N PRO A 570 -35.26 -37.83 13.74
CA PRO A 570 -35.99 -38.39 12.62
C PRO A 570 -35.25 -38.14 11.30
N ASP A 571 -34.96 -39.22 10.58
CA ASP A 571 -34.78 -39.22 9.13
C ASP A 571 -36.10 -38.85 8.46
N LEU A 572 -36.11 -37.82 7.61
CA LEU A 572 -37.10 -37.69 6.54
C LEU A 572 -36.50 -36.99 5.32
N SER A 573 -36.25 -37.80 4.30
CA SER A 573 -36.33 -37.41 2.90
C SER A 573 -37.72 -36.84 2.55
N THR A 574 -37.80 -35.53 2.34
CA THR A 574 -38.89 -34.89 1.57
C THR A 574 -38.36 -33.67 0.83
N LYS A 575 -38.41 -33.72 -0.51
CA LYS A 575 -38.28 -32.53 -1.37
C LYS A 575 -39.57 -31.72 -1.28
N SER A 576 -39.53 -30.51 -0.71
CA SER A 576 -40.38 -29.37 -1.08
C SER A 576 -40.20 -28.18 -0.13
N SER A 577 -39.69 -27.09 -0.70
CA SER A 577 -39.81 -25.65 -0.37
C SER A 577 -38.49 -24.97 -0.02
N LEU A 578 -38.01 -24.13 -0.95
CA LEU A 578 -36.96 -23.13 -0.75
C LEU A 578 -37.44 -22.14 0.31
N GLU A 579 -37.26 -22.46 1.58
CA GLU A 579 -37.15 -21.45 2.62
C GLU A 579 -35.85 -20.68 2.34
N THR A 580 -35.98 -19.40 1.98
CA THR A 580 -34.86 -18.53 1.64
C THR A 580 -33.94 -18.41 2.85
N MET A 581 -32.76 -19.03 2.76
CA MET A 581 -31.68 -18.74 3.70
C MET A 581 -31.43 -17.23 3.73
N GLY A 582 -31.38 -16.64 4.93
CA GLY A 582 -31.07 -15.23 5.11
C GLY A 582 -29.76 -14.83 4.43
N LYS A 583 -29.78 -13.68 3.75
CA LYS A 583 -28.59 -13.10 3.08
C LYS A 583 -27.67 -12.32 4.04
N ARG A 584 -26.39 -12.22 3.69
CA ARG A 584 -25.38 -11.39 4.36
C ARG A 584 -25.35 -9.99 3.74
N ILE A 585 -25.71 -8.97 4.51
CA ILE A 585 -25.88 -7.60 4.04
C ILE A 585 -24.91 -6.67 4.77
N VAL A 586 -24.09 -5.93 4.03
CA VAL A 586 -23.42 -4.75 4.60
C VAL A 586 -24.35 -3.56 4.46
N PHE A 587 -24.65 -2.89 5.56
CA PHE A 587 -25.45 -1.66 5.58
C PHE A 587 -24.55 -0.49 5.94
N THR A 588 -24.61 0.63 5.22
CA THR A 588 -23.89 1.85 5.61
C THR A 588 -24.84 2.94 6.04
N GLY A 589 -24.48 3.71 7.08
CA GLY A 589 -25.35 4.76 7.63
C GLY A 589 -26.49 4.21 8.48
N GLY A 590 -26.30 3.02 9.07
CA GLY A 590 -27.29 2.36 9.92
C GLY A 590 -27.70 3.19 11.13
N SER A 591 -26.81 4.03 11.65
CA SER A 591 -27.07 4.86 12.84
C SER A 591 -27.97 6.07 12.54
N GLY A 592 -28.17 6.38 11.26
CA GLY A 592 -29.05 7.45 10.78
C GLY A 592 -30.55 7.18 10.95
N LYS A 593 -31.37 8.18 10.60
CA LYS A 593 -32.84 8.14 10.75
C LYS A 593 -33.48 6.97 9.99
N ALA A 594 -33.07 6.69 8.76
CA ALA A 594 -33.60 5.57 7.98
C ALA A 594 -33.02 4.22 8.42
N GLY A 595 -31.70 4.16 8.64
CA GLY A 595 -30.97 2.93 8.94
C GLY A 595 -31.46 2.22 10.21
N ARG A 596 -31.76 2.98 11.26
CA ARG A 596 -32.24 2.44 12.55
C ARG A 596 -33.58 1.70 12.47
N HIS A 597 -34.36 1.94 11.42
CA HIS A 597 -35.63 1.24 11.16
C HIS A 597 -35.47 0.15 10.08
N CYS A 598 -34.62 0.38 9.08
CA CYS A 598 -34.36 -0.61 8.03
C CYS A 598 -33.63 -1.86 8.58
N ILE A 599 -32.62 -1.67 9.42
CA ILE A 599 -31.81 -2.78 9.95
C ILE A 599 -32.66 -3.76 10.79
N PRO A 600 -33.48 -3.33 11.76
CA PRO A 600 -34.38 -4.25 12.47
C PRO A 600 -35.29 -5.05 11.55
N TYR A 601 -35.88 -4.43 10.51
CA TYR A 601 -36.71 -5.14 9.54
C TYR A 601 -35.91 -6.24 8.81
N LEU A 602 -34.69 -5.93 8.36
CA LEU A 602 -33.83 -6.91 7.69
C LEU A 602 -33.47 -8.10 8.61
N LEU A 603 -33.19 -7.83 9.89
CA LEU A 603 -32.94 -8.88 10.88
C LEU A 603 -34.20 -9.75 11.10
N GLU A 604 -35.39 -9.16 11.13
CA GLU A 604 -36.67 -9.90 11.23
C GLU A 604 -36.91 -10.82 10.02
N GLN A 605 -36.39 -10.47 8.83
CA GLN A 605 -36.42 -11.35 7.65
C GLN A 605 -35.33 -12.43 7.68
N GLY A 606 -34.52 -12.49 8.75
CA GLY A 606 -33.48 -13.49 8.95
C GLY A 606 -32.13 -13.14 8.31
N HIS A 607 -31.95 -11.90 7.83
CA HIS A 607 -30.65 -11.47 7.28
C HIS A 607 -29.60 -11.27 8.38
N GLU A 608 -28.34 -11.52 8.02
CA GLU A 608 -27.18 -11.10 8.81
C GLU A 608 -26.75 -9.71 8.35
N VAL A 609 -26.53 -8.78 9.28
CA VAL A 609 -26.18 -7.39 8.96
C VAL A 609 -24.89 -6.97 9.64
N LEU A 610 -23.96 -6.39 8.87
CA LEU A 610 -22.83 -5.59 9.37
C LEU A 610 -23.09 -4.13 9.05
N ASN A 611 -23.04 -3.25 10.07
CA ASN A 611 -23.19 -1.82 9.87
C ASN A 611 -21.83 -1.12 9.71
N LEU A 612 -21.70 -0.25 8.71
CA LEU A 612 -20.56 0.64 8.51
C LEU A 612 -21.00 2.08 8.75
N ASP A 613 -20.42 2.72 9.76
CA ASP A 613 -20.80 4.07 10.16
C ASP A 613 -19.67 4.75 10.93
N LEU A 614 -19.71 6.08 11.07
CA LEU A 614 -18.75 6.81 11.91
C LEU A 614 -19.10 6.74 13.40
N VAL A 615 -20.38 6.50 13.70
CA VAL A 615 -20.93 6.40 15.05
C VAL A 615 -21.59 5.03 15.23
N PRO A 616 -21.40 4.33 16.37
CA PRO A 616 -22.04 3.05 16.63
C PRO A 616 -23.56 3.10 16.52
N LEU A 617 -24.15 2.07 15.90
CA LEU A 617 -25.59 1.83 15.93
C LEU A 617 -26.00 1.36 17.32
N ASP A 618 -27.08 1.93 17.84
CA ASP A 618 -27.71 1.48 19.08
C ASP A 618 -28.57 0.23 18.83
N ASN A 619 -27.92 -0.88 18.47
CA ASN A 619 -28.54 -2.20 18.32
C ASN A 619 -27.53 -3.29 18.68
N PRO A 620 -27.73 -4.04 19.78
CA PRO A 620 -26.75 -5.03 20.26
C PRO A 620 -26.63 -6.26 19.35
N SER A 621 -27.58 -6.49 18.45
CA SER A 621 -27.56 -7.62 17.50
C SER A 621 -26.74 -7.35 16.24
N VAL A 622 -26.24 -6.12 16.06
CA VAL A 622 -25.52 -5.71 14.86
C VAL A 622 -24.20 -5.06 15.24
N TYR A 623 -23.10 -5.59 14.71
CA TYR A 623 -21.81 -4.92 14.86
C TYR A 623 -21.78 -3.67 13.99
N THR A 624 -21.31 -2.56 14.56
CA THR A 624 -20.90 -1.39 13.78
C THR A 624 -19.39 -1.36 13.68
N LEU A 625 -18.87 -1.57 12.47
CA LEU A 625 -17.48 -1.32 12.16
C LEU A 625 -17.33 0.16 11.83
N LYS A 626 -16.46 0.85 12.58
CA LYS A 626 -16.20 2.27 12.33
C LYS A 626 -15.48 2.42 10.99
N THR A 627 -16.09 3.12 10.03
CA THR A 627 -15.55 3.23 8.67
C THR A 627 -15.80 4.61 8.11
N ASP A 628 -14.72 5.30 7.72
CA ASP A 628 -14.84 6.50 6.88
C ASP A 628 -15.04 6.06 5.42
N LEU A 629 -16.25 6.25 4.91
CA LEU A 629 -16.60 5.82 3.56
C LEU A 629 -15.96 6.70 2.48
N ALA A 630 -15.43 7.88 2.83
CA ALA A 630 -14.69 8.74 1.91
C ALA A 630 -13.28 8.20 1.62
N ASP A 631 -12.77 7.29 2.46
CA ASP A 631 -11.53 6.56 2.28
C ASP A 631 -11.79 5.22 1.57
N SER A 632 -11.32 5.09 0.33
CA SER A 632 -11.54 3.88 -0.46
C SER A 632 -10.91 2.63 0.16
N GLY A 633 -9.77 2.76 0.85
CA GLY A 633 -9.09 1.64 1.50
C GLY A 633 -9.92 1.08 2.66
N GLN A 634 -10.49 1.97 3.47
CA GLN A 634 -11.39 1.57 4.56
C GLN A 634 -12.66 0.88 4.04
N VAL A 635 -13.28 1.41 2.96
CA VAL A 635 -14.47 0.77 2.35
C VAL A 635 -14.15 -0.61 1.81
N PHE A 636 -13.05 -0.77 1.07
CA PHE A 636 -12.63 -2.09 0.55
C PHE A 636 -12.40 -3.11 1.65
N ASN A 637 -11.72 -2.70 2.72
CA ASN A 637 -11.46 -3.59 3.85
C ASN A 637 -12.78 -3.97 4.55
N ALA A 638 -13.62 -2.98 4.85
CA ALA A 638 -14.88 -3.17 5.56
C ALA A 638 -15.86 -4.10 4.80
N LEU A 639 -15.97 -3.97 3.47
CA LEU A 639 -16.81 -4.86 2.64
C LEU A 639 -16.28 -6.30 2.53
N SER A 640 -15.03 -6.55 2.94
CA SER A 640 -14.42 -7.89 2.99
C SER A 640 -14.27 -8.44 4.41
N SER A 641 -14.79 -7.72 5.41
CA SER A 641 -14.63 -8.04 6.83
C SER A 641 -15.63 -9.09 7.34
N LEU A 642 -15.37 -9.59 8.54
CA LEU A 642 -16.28 -10.47 9.29
C LEU A 642 -17.46 -9.66 9.85
N PHE A 643 -18.63 -10.29 9.96
CA PHE A 643 -19.84 -9.61 10.47
C PHE A 643 -19.96 -9.65 11.99
N SER A 644 -19.29 -10.62 12.65
CA SER A 644 -19.34 -10.75 14.09
C SER A 644 -18.14 -11.50 14.64
N MET A 645 -17.91 -11.38 15.95
CA MET A 645 -16.86 -12.12 16.66
C MET A 645 -17.02 -13.64 16.56
N ARG A 646 -18.24 -14.15 16.36
CA ARG A 646 -18.50 -15.60 16.21
C ARG A 646 -17.86 -16.17 14.95
N GLU A 647 -17.66 -15.34 13.92
CA GLU A 647 -17.12 -15.80 12.65
C GLU A 647 -15.62 -16.15 12.73
N TYR A 648 -14.91 -15.65 13.74
CA TYR A 648 -13.52 -16.07 14.01
C TYR A 648 -13.41 -17.54 14.41
N SER A 649 -14.49 -18.13 14.93
CA SER A 649 -14.55 -19.54 15.32
C SER A 649 -15.04 -20.45 14.18
N LEU A 650 -15.42 -19.88 13.04
CA LEU A 650 -15.83 -20.68 11.88
C LEU A 650 -14.60 -21.19 11.13
N PRO A 651 -14.61 -22.45 10.64
CA PRO A 651 -13.47 -23.05 9.96
C PRO A 651 -13.24 -22.48 8.55
N ASP A 652 -14.25 -21.80 7.99
CA ASP A 652 -14.22 -21.26 6.63
C ASP A 652 -13.80 -19.79 6.60
N THR A 653 -13.18 -19.35 5.50
CA THR A 653 -12.89 -17.93 5.24
C THR A 653 -14.16 -17.07 5.26
N PRO A 654 -14.09 -15.80 5.68
CA PRO A 654 -15.24 -14.88 5.65
C PRO A 654 -15.98 -14.94 4.32
N ARG A 655 -17.28 -15.25 4.37
CA ARG A 655 -18.13 -15.29 3.19
C ARG A 655 -18.35 -13.85 2.71
N ARG A 656 -18.12 -13.62 1.41
CA ARG A 656 -18.43 -12.32 0.77
C ARG A 656 -19.87 -11.91 1.10
N PRO A 657 -20.17 -10.61 1.26
CA PRO A 657 -21.54 -10.15 1.38
C PRO A 657 -22.35 -10.51 0.13
N ASP A 658 -23.63 -10.79 0.32
CA ASP A 658 -24.59 -10.98 -0.76
C ASP A 658 -25.12 -9.65 -1.29
N ALA A 659 -25.18 -8.62 -0.44
CA ALA A 659 -25.61 -7.28 -0.82
C ALA A 659 -24.90 -6.18 -0.01
N VAL A 660 -24.81 -4.98 -0.61
CA VAL A 660 -24.50 -3.74 0.11
C VAL A 660 -25.67 -2.78 -0.02
N ILE A 661 -26.12 -2.22 1.11
CA ILE A 661 -27.11 -1.13 1.17
C ILE A 661 -26.41 0.13 1.67
N HIS A 662 -26.26 1.13 0.81
CA HIS A 662 -25.50 2.34 1.06
C HIS A 662 -26.41 3.54 1.31
N PHE A 663 -26.69 3.85 2.59
CA PHE A 663 -27.53 4.99 3.01
C PHE A 663 -26.72 6.11 3.68
N ALA A 664 -25.43 5.87 3.97
CA ALA A 664 -24.56 6.89 4.55
C ALA A 664 -24.37 8.07 3.57
N ALA A 665 -24.75 9.25 4.03
CA ALA A 665 -24.58 10.53 3.34
C ALA A 665 -24.96 11.67 4.30
N TYR A 666 -24.49 12.89 4.03
CA TYR A 666 -25.18 14.06 4.53
C TYR A 666 -26.59 14.11 3.94
N ALA A 667 -27.61 14.21 4.79
CA ALA A 667 -29.00 13.96 4.38
C ALA A 667 -29.76 15.17 3.81
N ARG A 668 -29.18 16.38 3.89
CA ARG A 668 -29.75 17.64 3.35
C ARG A 668 -28.71 18.76 3.32
N ASN A 669 -29.05 19.85 2.63
CA ASN A 669 -28.30 21.10 2.65
C ASN A 669 -28.17 21.69 4.07
N LEU A 670 -27.20 22.59 4.26
CA LEU A 670 -26.94 23.33 5.51
C LEU A 670 -26.50 22.47 6.72
N LEU A 671 -26.16 21.19 6.54
CA LEU A 671 -25.49 20.40 7.58
C LEU A 671 -23.98 20.65 7.61
N VAL A 672 -23.40 20.84 6.43
CA VAL A 672 -22.01 21.23 6.18
C VAL A 672 -21.99 22.12 4.93
N PRO A 673 -20.88 22.84 4.63
CA PRO A 673 -20.78 23.62 3.40
C PRO A 673 -21.04 22.79 2.13
N ASP A 674 -21.61 23.42 1.11
CA ASP A 674 -22.10 22.72 -0.09
C ASP A 674 -21.00 21.92 -0.81
N ASN A 675 -19.78 22.45 -0.87
CA ASN A 675 -18.64 21.77 -1.48
C ASN A 675 -18.26 20.49 -0.73
N GLU A 676 -18.33 20.51 0.61
CA GLU A 676 -18.03 19.34 1.44
C GLU A 676 -19.13 18.30 1.31
N MET A 677 -20.40 18.71 1.37
CA MET A 677 -21.53 17.80 1.22
C MET A 677 -21.53 17.12 -0.15
N PHE A 678 -21.31 17.87 -1.23
CA PHE A 678 -21.20 17.31 -2.58
C PHE A 678 -20.01 16.35 -2.69
N ALA A 679 -18.80 16.80 -2.32
CA ALA A 679 -17.59 16.00 -2.46
C ALA A 679 -17.66 14.71 -1.63
N SER A 680 -18.15 14.81 -0.40
CA SER A 680 -18.26 13.67 0.51
C SER A 680 -19.30 12.67 0.02
N ASN A 681 -20.54 13.10 -0.28
CA ASN A 681 -21.59 12.19 -0.76
C ASN A 681 -21.19 11.47 -2.06
N VAL A 682 -20.63 12.20 -3.03
CA VAL A 682 -20.19 11.60 -4.31
C VAL A 682 -19.06 10.60 -4.10
N LYS A 683 -18.06 10.94 -3.29
CA LYS A 683 -16.90 10.07 -3.04
C LYS A 683 -17.31 8.80 -2.28
N GLN A 684 -18.12 8.92 -1.25
CA GLN A 684 -18.62 7.78 -0.46
C GLN A 684 -19.41 6.81 -1.34
N THR A 685 -20.37 7.31 -2.13
CA THR A 685 -21.16 6.47 -3.04
C THR A 685 -20.29 5.82 -4.11
N TYR A 686 -19.32 6.55 -4.69
CA TYR A 686 -18.35 5.97 -5.64
C TYR A 686 -17.55 4.84 -5.00
N ASN A 687 -16.94 5.08 -3.83
CA ASN A 687 -16.08 4.11 -3.15
C ASN A 687 -16.85 2.81 -2.83
N VAL A 688 -18.08 2.93 -2.32
CA VAL A 688 -18.91 1.75 -1.98
C VAL A 688 -19.29 0.96 -3.23
N ILE A 689 -19.73 1.63 -4.30
CA ILE A 689 -20.07 0.96 -5.57
C ILE A 689 -18.83 0.29 -6.17
N GLU A 690 -17.70 0.99 -6.20
CA GLU A 690 -16.45 0.48 -6.75
C GLU A 690 -15.96 -0.75 -5.98
N ALA A 691 -15.94 -0.66 -4.65
CA ALA A 691 -15.49 -1.74 -3.79
C ALA A 691 -16.40 -2.97 -3.90
N ALA A 692 -17.71 -2.77 -3.82
CA ALA A 692 -18.67 -3.87 -3.97
C ALA A 692 -18.53 -4.58 -5.33
N CYS A 693 -18.40 -3.81 -6.43
CA CYS A 693 -18.25 -4.38 -7.76
C CYS A 693 -16.92 -5.14 -7.92
N LYS A 694 -15.80 -4.58 -7.44
CA LYS A 694 -14.47 -5.22 -7.54
C LYS A 694 -14.33 -6.44 -6.63
N LEU A 695 -15.03 -6.49 -5.50
CA LEU A 695 -15.11 -7.66 -4.62
C LEU A 695 -16.11 -8.71 -5.13
N GLY A 696 -16.84 -8.42 -6.21
CA GLY A 696 -17.81 -9.34 -6.80
C GLY A 696 -19.05 -9.53 -5.94
N ILE A 697 -19.46 -8.53 -5.18
CA ILE A 697 -20.76 -8.51 -4.47
C ILE A 697 -21.87 -8.35 -5.53
N PRO A 698 -22.86 -9.25 -5.58
CA PRO A 698 -23.80 -9.31 -6.70
C PRO A 698 -24.90 -8.23 -6.66
N LYS A 699 -25.14 -7.62 -5.49
CA LYS A 699 -26.20 -6.61 -5.28
C LYS A 699 -25.67 -5.36 -4.59
N VAL A 700 -25.99 -4.20 -5.15
CA VAL A 700 -25.77 -2.90 -4.48
C VAL A 700 -27.07 -2.09 -4.51
N ILE A 701 -27.45 -1.53 -3.38
CA ILE A 701 -28.60 -0.64 -3.25
C ILE A 701 -28.07 0.69 -2.72
N ILE A 702 -28.35 1.79 -3.41
CA ILE A 702 -27.87 3.13 -3.01
C ILE A 702 -29.03 4.07 -2.72
N ALA A 703 -28.84 4.95 -1.74
CA ALA A 703 -29.77 6.03 -1.45
C ALA A 703 -29.59 7.21 -2.43
N SER A 704 -30.56 7.39 -3.32
CA SER A 704 -30.91 8.66 -3.96
C SER A 704 -32.01 9.35 -3.14
N SER A 705 -32.65 10.40 -3.67
CA SER A 705 -33.69 11.15 -2.95
C SER A 705 -34.73 11.70 -3.90
N GLU A 706 -35.93 11.97 -3.39
CA GLU A 706 -36.96 12.76 -4.07
C GLU A 706 -36.53 14.20 -4.39
N THR A 707 -35.46 14.70 -3.78
CA THR A 707 -34.97 16.06 -4.04
C THR A 707 -34.42 16.22 -5.45
N VAL A 708 -34.06 15.13 -6.13
CA VAL A 708 -33.56 15.15 -7.52
C VAL A 708 -34.59 15.67 -8.52
N TYR A 709 -35.89 15.67 -8.18
CA TYR A 709 -36.96 16.26 -8.99
C TYR A 709 -36.99 17.81 -8.95
N GLY A 710 -36.03 18.44 -8.25
CA GLY A 710 -35.67 19.85 -8.38
C GLY A 710 -36.40 20.85 -7.48
N VAL A 711 -37.64 20.56 -7.08
CA VAL A 711 -38.46 21.51 -6.30
C VAL A 711 -38.07 21.59 -4.81
N CYS A 712 -37.50 20.52 -4.23
CA CYS A 712 -37.35 20.42 -2.78
C CYS A 712 -36.50 21.54 -2.16
N PHE A 713 -35.40 21.92 -2.82
CA PHE A 713 -34.46 22.94 -2.35
C PHE A 713 -34.29 24.11 -3.33
N THR A 714 -35.22 24.28 -4.27
CA THR A 714 -35.23 25.43 -5.18
C THR A 714 -35.34 26.77 -4.43
N GLN A 715 -34.75 27.80 -5.03
CA GLN A 715 -34.88 29.17 -4.53
C GLN A 715 -36.22 29.78 -4.99
N GLY A 716 -37.06 30.14 -4.02
CA GLY A 716 -38.38 30.71 -4.29
C GLY A 716 -39.46 29.64 -4.44
N ASP A 717 -40.43 29.92 -5.31
CA ASP A 717 -41.51 28.99 -5.65
C ASP A 717 -41.29 28.46 -7.06
N SER A 718 -41.24 27.14 -7.19
CA SER A 718 -41.04 26.44 -8.46
C SER A 718 -42.02 25.27 -8.53
N ASP A 719 -42.44 24.96 -9.75
CA ASP A 719 -43.35 23.86 -10.04
C ASP A 719 -42.59 22.64 -10.59
N TYR A 720 -43.14 21.45 -10.37
CA TYR A 720 -42.69 20.25 -11.07
C TYR A 720 -43.09 20.32 -12.55
N HIS A 721 -42.33 19.66 -13.43
CA HIS A 721 -42.59 19.58 -14.87
C HIS A 721 -43.90 18.86 -15.20
N SER A 722 -44.23 17.84 -14.41
CA SER A 722 -45.44 17.04 -14.60
C SER A 722 -45.77 16.17 -13.39
N TYR A 723 -47.03 15.73 -13.33
CA TYR A 723 -47.50 14.68 -12.42
C TYR A 723 -48.09 13.47 -13.17
N PRO A 724 -47.96 12.25 -12.63
CA PRO A 724 -47.11 11.90 -11.49
C PRO A 724 -45.61 12.01 -11.83
N LEU A 725 -44.79 12.13 -10.79
CA LEU A 725 -43.34 12.05 -10.88
C LEU A 725 -42.94 10.57 -10.95
N GLU A 726 -42.53 10.13 -12.14
CA GLU A 726 -42.06 8.77 -12.42
C GLU A 726 -40.55 8.77 -12.70
N GLU A 727 -39.88 7.60 -12.69
CA GLU A 727 -38.41 7.55 -12.70
C GLU A 727 -37.74 7.98 -14.02
N ASP A 728 -38.51 8.22 -15.08
CA ASP A 728 -38.05 8.79 -16.36
C ASP A 728 -38.14 10.33 -16.41
N TYR A 729 -38.59 10.98 -15.33
CA TYR A 729 -38.64 12.43 -15.19
C TYR A 729 -37.27 13.08 -15.41
N ASP A 730 -37.25 14.19 -16.14
CA ASP A 730 -36.04 14.98 -16.36
C ASP A 730 -35.65 15.74 -15.08
N CYS A 731 -34.63 15.22 -14.40
CA CYS A 731 -34.22 15.69 -13.07
C CYS A 731 -33.16 16.78 -13.17
N ASP A 732 -33.49 17.99 -12.71
CA ASP A 732 -32.72 19.22 -12.87
C ASP A 732 -32.65 20.07 -11.58
N PRO A 733 -32.09 19.54 -10.48
CA PRO A 733 -32.06 20.27 -9.22
C PRO A 733 -31.10 21.46 -9.21
N GLU A 734 -31.44 22.47 -8.40
CA GLU A 734 -30.65 23.70 -8.20
C GLU A 734 -29.60 23.57 -7.08
N ASP A 735 -29.61 22.49 -6.30
CA ASP A 735 -28.80 22.34 -5.09
C ASP A 735 -27.76 21.21 -5.13
N SER A 736 -26.71 21.36 -4.34
CA SER A 736 -25.58 20.43 -4.27
C SER A 736 -25.96 19.06 -3.70
N TYR A 737 -26.94 18.97 -2.80
CA TYR A 737 -27.36 17.68 -2.22
C TYR A 737 -28.04 16.81 -3.26
N ALA A 738 -29.06 17.34 -3.93
CA ALA A 738 -29.76 16.62 -5.00
C ALA A 738 -28.82 16.30 -6.17
N CYS A 739 -27.93 17.22 -6.54
CA CYS A 739 -26.92 16.98 -7.57
C CYS A 739 -25.98 15.82 -7.20
N SER A 740 -25.56 15.71 -5.93
CA SER A 740 -24.72 14.59 -5.46
C SER A 740 -25.42 13.23 -5.62
N LYS A 741 -26.75 13.18 -5.42
CA LYS A 741 -27.57 11.97 -5.60
C LYS A 741 -27.69 11.56 -7.06
N LEU A 742 -27.92 12.52 -7.96
CA LEU A 742 -27.89 12.27 -9.41
C LEU A 742 -26.52 11.79 -9.89
N CYS A 743 -25.43 12.35 -9.35
CA CYS A 743 -24.09 11.86 -9.64
C CYS A 743 -23.94 10.38 -9.25
N GLY A 744 -24.42 10.00 -8.06
CA GLY A 744 -24.48 8.61 -7.59
C GLY A 744 -25.26 7.68 -8.53
N GLU A 745 -26.43 8.11 -9.03
CA GLU A 745 -27.22 7.35 -10.02
C GLU A 745 -26.41 7.10 -11.32
N ARG A 746 -25.64 8.09 -11.79
CA ARG A 746 -24.79 7.95 -12.99
C ARG A 746 -23.60 7.03 -12.76
N VAL A 747 -22.97 7.08 -11.58
CA VAL A 747 -21.90 6.15 -11.19
C VAL A 747 -22.43 4.72 -11.15
N ALA A 748 -23.55 4.50 -10.46
CA ALA A 748 -24.22 3.20 -10.37
C ALA A 748 -24.52 2.61 -11.75
N ARG A 749 -25.11 3.39 -12.65
CA ARG A 749 -25.38 2.95 -14.03
C ARG A 749 -24.12 2.49 -14.77
N THR A 750 -23.01 3.20 -14.57
CA THR A 750 -21.73 2.91 -15.21
C THR A 750 -21.15 1.58 -14.73
N PHE A 751 -21.12 1.38 -13.41
CA PHE A 751 -20.57 0.18 -12.79
C PHE A 751 -21.44 -1.06 -13.03
N ALA A 752 -22.77 -0.94 -12.92
CA ALA A 752 -23.70 -2.02 -13.25
C ALA A 752 -23.48 -2.55 -14.68
N ARG A 753 -23.30 -1.64 -15.65
CA ARG A 753 -23.04 -2.02 -17.05
C ARG A 753 -21.68 -2.72 -17.23
N ARG A 754 -20.64 -2.23 -16.53
CA ARG A 754 -19.26 -2.72 -16.63
C ARG A 754 -19.08 -4.08 -15.96
N PHE A 755 -19.59 -4.23 -14.75
CA PHE A 755 -19.39 -5.41 -13.90
C PHE A 755 -20.52 -6.43 -13.98
N LYS A 756 -21.65 -6.09 -14.63
CA LYS A 756 -22.86 -6.92 -14.69
C LYS A 756 -23.47 -7.19 -13.31
N THR A 757 -23.24 -6.26 -12.38
CA THR A 757 -23.82 -6.24 -11.03
C THR A 757 -25.19 -5.55 -11.07
N ASP A 758 -26.15 -6.05 -10.30
CA ASP A 758 -27.41 -5.34 -10.12
C ASP A 758 -27.22 -4.18 -9.14
N ILE A 759 -27.54 -2.97 -9.58
CA ILE A 759 -27.43 -1.77 -8.75
C ILE A 759 -28.74 -0.98 -8.78
N TYR A 760 -29.41 -0.87 -7.64
CA TYR A 760 -30.70 -0.19 -7.53
C TYR A 760 -30.55 1.12 -6.75
N ALA A 761 -30.92 2.23 -7.37
CA ALA A 761 -30.98 3.52 -6.72
C ALA A 761 -32.41 3.77 -6.20
N LEU A 762 -32.55 3.98 -4.90
CA LEU A 762 -33.82 4.32 -4.28
C LEU A 762 -33.93 5.83 -4.17
N ARG A 763 -34.85 6.46 -4.88
CA ARG A 763 -35.24 7.87 -4.64
C ARG A 763 -36.15 7.87 -3.43
N ILE A 764 -35.53 7.92 -2.25
CA ILE A 764 -36.21 7.83 -0.95
C ILE A 764 -36.96 9.14 -0.73
N GLY A 765 -38.27 9.06 -0.46
CA GLY A 765 -39.06 10.23 -0.07
C GLY A 765 -38.73 10.73 1.34
N ASN A 766 -39.42 11.78 1.77
CA ASN A 766 -39.23 12.32 3.11
C ASN A 766 -39.48 11.24 4.18
N VAL A 767 -38.42 10.83 4.89
CA VAL A 767 -38.51 9.73 5.87
C VAL A 767 -39.23 10.20 7.12
N VAL A 768 -40.32 9.50 7.45
CA VAL A 768 -41.17 9.74 8.63
C VAL A 768 -41.03 8.60 9.63
N GLU A 769 -40.73 8.95 10.88
CA GLU A 769 -40.69 8.03 12.01
C GLU A 769 -42.06 7.93 12.70
N PRO A 770 -42.34 6.81 13.41
CA PRO A 770 -43.66 6.57 14.00
C PRO A 770 -44.18 7.69 14.91
N HIS A 771 -43.31 8.39 15.64
CA HIS A 771 -43.71 9.47 16.54
C HIS A 771 -44.04 10.78 15.80
N GLU A 772 -43.53 10.96 14.58
CA GLU A 772 -43.71 12.18 13.79
C GLU A 772 -45.12 12.28 13.17
N TYR A 773 -45.85 11.17 13.04
CA TYR A 773 -47.26 11.22 12.63
C TYR A 773 -48.08 12.08 13.59
N ALA A 774 -47.97 11.84 14.90
CA ALA A 774 -48.71 12.61 15.89
C ALA A 774 -48.22 14.06 16.00
N GLN A 775 -46.92 14.30 15.79
CA GLN A 775 -46.29 15.60 15.99
C GLN A 775 -46.46 16.56 14.81
N ASN A 776 -46.29 16.05 13.59
CA ASN A 776 -46.07 16.90 12.42
C ASN A 776 -47.24 16.87 11.42
N PHE A 777 -47.92 15.73 11.24
CA PHE A 777 -48.99 15.60 10.26
C PHE A 777 -50.20 16.49 10.53
N PRO A 778 -50.65 16.75 11.78
CA PRO A 778 -51.71 17.72 12.02
C PRO A 778 -51.41 19.10 11.43
N ALA A 779 -50.16 19.56 11.51
CA ALA A 779 -49.74 20.82 10.91
C ALA A 779 -49.68 20.74 9.39
N TYR A 780 -49.17 19.63 8.83
CA TYR A 780 -49.13 19.41 7.38
C TYR A 780 -50.53 19.39 6.75
N LEU A 781 -51.52 18.81 7.43
CA LEU A 781 -52.90 18.77 6.97
C LEU A 781 -53.60 20.13 7.10
N ALA A 782 -53.23 20.93 8.11
CA ALA A 782 -53.74 22.28 8.28
C ALA A 782 -53.16 23.28 7.26
N ASP A 783 -51.94 23.03 6.77
CA ASP A 783 -51.26 23.84 5.76
C ASP A 783 -50.69 22.96 4.62
N PRO A 784 -51.52 22.45 3.70
CA PRO A 784 -51.07 21.55 2.62
C PRO A 784 -49.93 22.10 1.75
N PRO A 785 -49.88 23.40 1.38
CA PRO A 785 -48.76 23.95 0.60
C PRO A 785 -47.37 23.74 1.24
N SER A 786 -47.29 23.61 2.58
CA SER A 786 -46.03 23.32 3.28
C SER A 786 -45.32 22.04 2.80
N ARG A 787 -46.07 21.11 2.19
CA ARG A 787 -45.58 19.81 1.68
C ARG A 787 -45.32 19.79 0.17
N LYS A 788 -45.49 20.92 -0.55
CA LYS A 788 -45.20 21.02 -2.00
C LYS A 788 -43.79 20.53 -2.34
N ARG A 789 -42.81 20.84 -1.49
CA ARG A 789 -41.38 20.47 -1.65
C ARG A 789 -41.11 18.96 -1.74
N ASN A 790 -42.03 18.12 -1.27
CA ASN A 790 -41.90 16.66 -1.30
C ASN A 790 -43.02 16.04 -2.13
N ALA A 791 -43.64 16.82 -3.02
CA ALA A 791 -44.79 16.44 -3.83
C ALA A 791 -45.94 15.85 -3.00
N TRP A 792 -46.14 16.33 -1.76
CA TRP A 792 -47.12 15.80 -0.81
C TRP A 792 -46.97 14.30 -0.49
N SER A 793 -45.77 13.77 -0.68
CA SER A 793 -45.41 12.38 -0.45
C SER A 793 -44.41 12.25 0.69
N TYR A 794 -44.25 11.02 1.21
CA TYR A 794 -43.29 10.66 2.25
C TYR A 794 -42.93 9.16 2.14
N ILE A 795 -42.09 8.65 3.03
CA ILE A 795 -41.93 7.22 3.25
C ILE A 795 -41.87 6.94 4.75
N ASP A 796 -42.61 5.95 5.23
CA ASP A 796 -42.44 5.47 6.61
C ASP A 796 -41.09 4.77 6.73
N ALA A 797 -40.34 5.08 7.79
CA ALA A 797 -39.02 4.51 8.00
C ALA A 797 -39.02 2.97 8.07
N ARG A 798 -40.13 2.34 8.49
CA ARG A 798 -40.30 0.88 8.56
C ARG A 798 -40.65 0.28 7.19
N ASP A 799 -41.50 0.95 6.41
CA ASP A 799 -41.80 0.53 5.02
C ASP A 799 -40.56 0.61 4.13
N LEU A 800 -39.63 1.53 4.41
CA LEU A 800 -38.33 1.57 3.74
C LEU A 800 -37.49 0.32 4.03
N GLY A 801 -37.62 -0.29 5.21
CA GLY A 801 -37.02 -1.59 5.53
C GLY A 801 -37.53 -2.72 4.63
N GLN A 802 -38.85 -2.76 4.38
CA GLN A 802 -39.45 -3.68 3.42
C GLN A 802 -38.93 -3.48 2.00
N ILE A 803 -38.78 -2.22 1.57
CA ILE A 803 -38.23 -1.92 0.24
C ILE A 803 -36.80 -2.44 0.10
N CYS A 804 -35.97 -2.24 1.12
CA CYS A 804 -34.60 -2.76 1.17
C CYS A 804 -34.55 -4.28 1.01
N ASP A 805 -35.37 -5.01 1.78
CA ASP A 805 -35.51 -6.46 1.71
C ASP A 805 -35.92 -6.95 0.30
N LEU A 806 -37.00 -6.36 -0.26
CA LEU A 806 -37.47 -6.70 -1.61
C LEU A 806 -36.41 -6.43 -2.68
N ALA A 807 -35.66 -5.33 -2.55
CA ALA A 807 -34.57 -4.99 -3.45
C ALA A 807 -33.39 -5.99 -3.36
N VAL A 808 -33.09 -6.48 -2.16
CA VAL A 808 -32.06 -7.51 -1.92
C VAL A 808 -32.42 -8.83 -2.60
N HIS A 809 -33.71 -9.18 -2.68
CA HIS A 809 -34.19 -10.42 -3.28
C HIS A 809 -34.41 -10.36 -4.80
N LYS A 810 -34.64 -9.18 -5.38
CA LYS A 810 -34.92 -9.05 -6.81
C LYS A 810 -33.63 -8.95 -7.63
N ASP A 811 -33.32 -9.94 -8.46
CA ASP A 811 -32.12 -9.97 -9.30
C ASP A 811 -32.40 -9.83 -10.81
N GLY A 812 -31.35 -9.56 -11.61
CA GLY A 812 -31.33 -9.59 -13.07
C GLY A 812 -31.81 -8.33 -13.78
N LEU A 813 -31.97 -7.21 -13.08
CA LEU A 813 -32.48 -5.95 -13.67
C LEU A 813 -31.38 -4.98 -14.12
N GLY A 814 -30.11 -5.26 -13.79
CA GLY A 814 -28.98 -4.37 -14.03
C GLY A 814 -29.09 -3.10 -13.18
N PHE A 815 -28.98 -1.93 -13.83
CA PHE A 815 -29.21 -0.66 -13.15
C PHE A 815 -30.69 -0.27 -13.19
N GLN A 816 -31.28 0.04 -12.04
CA GLN A 816 -32.64 0.56 -11.93
C GLN A 816 -32.72 1.72 -10.94
N VAL A 817 -33.65 2.63 -11.19
CA VAL A 817 -34.10 3.65 -10.24
C VAL A 817 -35.52 3.29 -9.79
N PHE A 818 -35.81 3.46 -8.51
CA PHE A 818 -37.14 3.26 -7.92
C PHE A 818 -37.49 4.41 -6.97
N ASN A 819 -38.70 4.96 -7.10
CA ASN A 819 -39.27 5.87 -6.11
C ASN A 819 -39.70 5.07 -4.88
N ALA A 820 -39.00 5.30 -3.76
CA ALA A 820 -39.29 4.68 -2.48
C ALA A 820 -40.14 5.64 -1.64
N THR A 821 -41.46 5.63 -1.89
CA THR A 821 -42.45 6.51 -1.27
C THR A 821 -43.78 5.78 -1.05
N ASN A 822 -44.68 6.45 -0.35
CA ASN A 822 -45.97 5.96 0.11
C ASN A 822 -47.04 5.97 -1.01
N ASP A 823 -48.16 5.24 -0.87
CA ASP A 823 -49.12 5.08 -1.98
C ASP A 823 -49.99 6.31 -2.19
N THR A 824 -50.27 7.06 -1.11
CA THR A 824 -51.35 8.06 -1.10
C THR A 824 -50.90 9.48 -0.77
N ILE A 825 -51.52 10.47 -1.36
CA ILE A 825 -51.22 11.88 -1.07
C ILE A 825 -51.43 12.23 0.43
N THR A 826 -50.62 13.13 0.97
CA THR A 826 -50.68 13.56 2.40
C THR A 826 -51.72 14.67 2.63
N LEU A 827 -52.99 14.41 2.30
CA LEU A 827 -54.12 15.32 2.50
C LEU A 827 -55.48 14.60 2.38
N ASN A 828 -56.57 15.25 2.78
CA ASN A 828 -57.92 14.67 2.79
C ASN A 828 -58.77 14.94 1.53
N GLU A 829 -58.20 15.62 0.53
CA GLU A 829 -58.83 15.89 -0.78
C GLU A 829 -58.38 14.86 -1.83
N LYS A 830 -59.12 14.72 -2.94
CA LYS A 830 -58.70 13.86 -4.05
C LYS A 830 -57.50 14.49 -4.76
N THR A 831 -56.52 13.67 -5.16
CA THR A 831 -55.25 14.17 -5.73
C THR A 831 -55.49 15.08 -6.93
N LYS A 832 -56.36 14.67 -7.86
CA LYS A 832 -56.64 15.44 -9.08
C LYS A 832 -57.24 16.81 -8.79
N ASP A 833 -58.19 16.89 -7.86
CA ASP A 833 -58.89 18.13 -7.52
C ASP A 833 -57.94 19.10 -6.83
N PHE A 834 -57.12 18.59 -5.92
CA PHE A 834 -56.10 19.36 -5.22
C PHE A 834 -55.02 19.91 -6.18
N LEU A 835 -54.45 19.06 -7.06
CA LEU A 835 -53.43 19.49 -8.02
C LEU A 835 -53.98 20.52 -9.02
N ALA A 836 -55.25 20.41 -9.42
CA ALA A 836 -55.88 21.41 -10.29
C ALA A 836 -56.00 22.80 -9.63
N LYS A 837 -56.05 22.87 -8.30
CA LYS A 837 -56.07 24.11 -7.52
C LYS A 837 -54.67 24.64 -7.24
N GLU A 838 -53.77 23.77 -6.79
CA GLU A 838 -52.46 24.15 -6.24
C GLU A 838 -51.38 24.27 -7.32
N SER A 839 -51.49 23.52 -8.41
CA SER A 839 -50.52 23.50 -9.52
C SER A 839 -51.23 23.46 -10.88
N PRO A 840 -52.11 24.45 -11.18
CA PRO A 840 -52.99 24.42 -12.36
C PRO A 840 -52.24 24.39 -13.70
N ASN A 841 -50.99 24.82 -13.71
CA ASN A 841 -50.15 24.90 -14.91
C ASN A 841 -49.27 23.66 -15.11
N VAL A 842 -49.26 22.72 -14.16
CA VAL A 842 -48.44 21.50 -14.24
C VAL A 842 -49.20 20.42 -14.98
N ARG A 843 -48.55 19.82 -15.99
CA ARG A 843 -49.16 18.80 -16.84
C ARG A 843 -49.38 17.50 -16.07
N ILE A 844 -50.58 16.92 -16.18
CA ILE A 844 -50.85 15.53 -15.77
C ILE A 844 -50.58 14.60 -16.97
N THR A 845 -49.63 13.67 -16.85
CA THR A 845 -49.15 12.81 -17.96
C THR A 845 -49.98 11.55 -18.15
N ARG A 846 -50.64 11.06 -17.10
CA ARG A 846 -51.57 9.93 -17.13
C ARG A 846 -52.69 10.08 -16.10
N GLU A 847 -53.73 9.27 -16.23
CA GLU A 847 -54.73 9.15 -15.17
C GLU A 847 -54.08 8.64 -13.87
N MET A 848 -54.46 9.25 -12.76
CA MET A 848 -53.97 8.96 -11.41
C MET A 848 -55.10 8.38 -10.57
N ASP A 849 -54.79 7.46 -9.67
CA ASP A 849 -55.79 6.93 -8.73
C ASP A 849 -56.32 8.06 -7.81
N GLU A 850 -57.52 7.88 -7.26
CA GLU A 850 -58.27 8.92 -6.53
C GLU A 850 -57.45 9.67 -5.46
N TYR A 851 -56.58 8.94 -4.76
CA TYR A 851 -55.69 9.47 -3.72
C TYR A 851 -54.21 9.19 -4.01
N GLU A 852 -53.83 8.89 -5.26
CA GLU A 852 -52.44 8.55 -5.61
C GLU A 852 -51.48 9.66 -5.18
N ALA A 853 -50.36 9.30 -4.55
CA ALA A 853 -49.29 10.24 -4.25
C ALA A 853 -48.69 10.83 -5.55
N PRO A 854 -48.48 12.17 -5.64
CA PRO A 854 -47.90 12.79 -6.83
C PRO A 854 -46.47 12.32 -7.16
N LEU A 855 -45.65 11.97 -6.15
CA LEU A 855 -44.49 11.12 -6.36
C LEU A 855 -44.94 9.66 -6.46
N SER A 856 -44.92 9.07 -7.66
CA SER A 856 -45.51 7.74 -7.85
C SER A 856 -44.51 6.64 -7.49
N ASN A 857 -44.98 5.68 -6.68
CA ASN A 857 -44.25 4.46 -6.35
C ASN A 857 -44.70 3.25 -7.20
N ARG A 858 -45.43 3.50 -8.30
CA ARG A 858 -46.01 2.44 -9.15
C ARG A 858 -44.96 1.41 -9.58
N LYS A 859 -43.81 1.86 -10.07
CA LYS A 859 -42.73 0.98 -10.54
C LYS A 859 -42.23 0.06 -9.44
N ILE A 860 -42.03 0.56 -8.22
CA ILE A 860 -41.51 -0.26 -7.11
C ILE A 860 -42.55 -1.30 -6.65
N ARG A 861 -43.85 -0.97 -6.70
CA ARG A 861 -44.94 -1.93 -6.44
C ARG A 861 -45.00 -3.01 -7.51
N GLU A 862 -44.93 -2.65 -8.80
CA GLU A 862 -45.04 -3.59 -9.91
C GLU A 862 -43.80 -4.48 -10.07
N VAL A 863 -42.59 -3.93 -9.87
CA VAL A 863 -41.33 -4.63 -10.15
C VAL A 863 -40.79 -5.37 -8.93
N LEU A 864 -40.79 -4.72 -7.75
CA LEU A 864 -40.27 -5.30 -6.51
C LEU A 864 -41.38 -5.94 -5.64
N GLY A 865 -42.64 -5.57 -5.84
CA GLY A 865 -43.75 -6.09 -5.03
C GLY A 865 -43.98 -5.32 -3.73
N PHE A 866 -43.53 -4.05 -3.65
CA PHE A 866 -43.75 -3.20 -2.48
C PHE A 866 -45.25 -3.05 -2.17
N LYS A 867 -45.58 -3.01 -0.88
CA LYS A 867 -46.94 -2.78 -0.37
C LYS A 867 -46.85 -1.90 0.87
N GLU A 868 -47.38 -0.68 0.79
CA GLU A 868 -47.42 0.23 1.94
C GLU A 868 -48.15 -0.42 3.13
N ARG A 869 -47.48 -0.53 4.29
CA ARG A 869 -48.10 -1.01 5.52
C ARG A 869 -48.46 0.13 6.46
N HIS A 870 -47.73 1.24 6.39
CA HIS A 870 -47.80 2.34 7.33
C HIS A 870 -48.35 3.61 6.70
N ASN A 871 -49.56 3.51 6.17
CA ASN A 871 -50.27 4.67 5.64
C ASN A 871 -50.65 5.65 6.77
N TRP A 872 -50.37 6.94 6.57
CA TRP A 872 -50.55 7.97 7.59
C TRP A 872 -51.99 8.08 8.08
N ARG A 873 -52.98 7.73 7.24
CA ARG A 873 -54.41 7.73 7.61
C ARG A 873 -54.75 6.70 8.68
N GLN A 874 -53.88 5.72 8.92
CA GLN A 874 -54.02 4.79 10.05
C GLN A 874 -53.67 5.47 11.38
N TYR A 875 -52.86 6.53 11.36
CA TYR A 875 -52.29 7.18 12.55
C TYR A 875 -52.90 8.55 12.84
N VAL A 876 -53.37 9.25 11.81
CA VAL A 876 -53.94 10.59 11.91
C VAL A 876 -55.28 10.59 11.19
N LYS A 877 -56.33 11.03 11.90
CA LYS A 877 -57.71 11.07 11.40
C LYS A 877 -58.16 12.48 11.11
#